data_AF-A0AAQ3K7I9-F1
#
_entry.id   AF-A0AAQ3K7I9-F1
#
_cell.length_a   1.000
_cell.length_b   1.000
_cell.length_c   1.000
_cell.angle_alpha   90.00
_cell.angle_beta   90.00
_cell.angle_gamma   90.00
#
_symmetry.space_group_name_H-M   'P 1'
#
loop_
_entity.id
_entity.type
_entity.pdbx_description
1 polymer ?
#
loop_
_entity_poly.entity_id
_entity_poly.type
_entity_poly.pdbx_seq_one_letter_code
_entity_poly.pdbx_strand_id
1 'polypeptide(L)'
;MDDENGRKASGCGLFVLYNSIFRRGTTLSSSPRHPSSTAQSPRTASLDSKRRRPGSDEDSLLMPTNAPHASVNSAPSTAKAASYAPTGGYRKASGRPAAGAYPGSAARPRNMGLSGELDSMINDHQRSKGGSTLVRASSGNVMVFGNLGNIRAPGAVTPNRNVLDYLPQTAKEKGGNADNKQRPKHNPGAATGHAPRSNAADAEVEDEDEVQAAPPEVLCRALSKRLEPEELKEMGNEEYKNGRYAEAVALYDRAILIDPEKASYWSNKAAALMAMGQLLEAVGDCKEAVRIDPSYGRAHRRLATIYLRLGETEKAIHHFKLARNEASSEDIVQAHRLQNHISKCNEARKLRDWHTVLKEAQSAVSSCADAAPQILAANVEALLSLGRQEEAETTSDSSPVFDIDESIKFFGASRSAYFLSVRALVHMAAGRFEDAVSLAQKASQIDPSSREVNAVARKTRAVASSRLAGNDFFKVSKFKEACSAYGEGLDHDPQNATLLCNRAACRSKLGQWEKAIDDCNAALNMRPSYSKARMRRADCNAKLERWEAAFQDYEALVQQLPGDEEVSKGLMEAQQKLKKQRGEDTRDDKSGANLVNITRKDQLKQYISSPGVSVALIFNHVSELPRQTMPFVEKISKEYPKVNFLKLDVGQNPSLKEYGDSDPVFLVYKNGGMAKEIDALDLEELRSSLMEFSS
;
A
#
# COMPACT_ATOMS: atom_id res chain seq x y z
N MET A 1 32.81 -42.56 -69.51
CA MET A 1 31.91 -43.71 -69.31
C MET A 1 31.91 -44.00 -67.83
N ASP A 2 30.84 -43.51 -67.22
CA ASP A 2 30.00 -44.11 -66.17
C ASP A 2 30.60 -44.44 -64.79
N ASP A 3 30.16 -43.61 -63.83
CA ASP A 3 29.55 -43.91 -62.52
C ASP A 3 29.87 -45.25 -61.82
N GLU A 4 30.25 -45.21 -60.52
CA GLU A 4 29.29 -45.17 -59.40
C GLU A 4 30.01 -45.34 -58.02
N ASN A 5 29.36 -44.82 -56.97
CA ASN A 5 29.48 -45.12 -55.53
C ASN A 5 30.66 -44.61 -54.67
N GLY A 6 30.28 -43.96 -53.55
CA GLY A 6 30.88 -44.30 -52.25
C GLY A 6 31.35 -43.21 -51.27
N ARG A 7 30.43 -42.38 -50.75
CA ARG A 7 30.33 -41.90 -49.34
C ARG A 7 31.62 -41.65 -48.49
N LYS A 8 31.87 -40.39 -48.06
CA LYS A 8 31.61 -39.85 -46.68
C LYS A 8 32.32 -38.49 -46.38
N ALA A 9 31.47 -37.55 -45.92
CA ALA A 9 31.61 -36.59 -44.80
C ALA A 9 32.73 -35.52 -44.76
N SER A 10 32.32 -34.23 -44.76
CA SER A 10 32.15 -33.38 -43.55
C SER A 10 32.40 -31.88 -43.83
N GLY A 11 31.61 -31.00 -43.20
CA GLY A 11 31.91 -29.57 -43.00
C GLY A 11 30.94 -28.60 -43.69
N CYS A 12 29.79 -28.31 -43.08
CA CYS A 12 29.51 -27.11 -42.25
C CYS A 12 29.19 -25.83 -43.04
N GLY A 13 27.94 -25.37 -42.94
CA GLY A 13 27.51 -24.05 -43.38
C GLY A 13 26.09 -23.69 -42.93
N LEU A 14 26.03 -22.66 -42.07
CA LEU A 14 25.08 -21.54 -42.05
C LEU A 14 23.58 -21.69 -41.64
N PHE A 15 23.23 -20.80 -40.70
CA PHE A 15 22.12 -19.82 -40.67
C PHE A 15 20.64 -20.23 -40.43
N VAL A 16 20.11 -19.64 -39.33
CA VAL A 16 18.95 -18.72 -39.20
C VAL A 16 17.65 -19.01 -39.97
N LEU A 17 16.53 -19.05 -39.22
CA LEU A 17 15.21 -18.37 -39.41
C LEU A 17 14.10 -19.20 -38.75
N TYR A 18 13.39 -18.68 -37.75
CA TYR A 18 12.10 -17.97 -37.81
C TYR A 18 10.84 -18.86 -37.91
N ASN A 19 9.87 -18.52 -37.06
CA ASN A 19 8.41 -18.55 -37.25
C ASN A 19 7.52 -19.79 -36.95
N SER A 20 6.68 -19.58 -35.91
CA SER A 20 5.21 -19.57 -35.93
C SER A 20 4.35 -20.84 -36.14
N ILE A 21 3.52 -21.11 -35.12
CA ILE A 21 2.04 -21.27 -35.12
C ILE A 21 1.41 -22.22 -36.18
N PHE A 22 0.72 -23.29 -35.72
CA PHE A 22 -0.68 -23.57 -36.11
C PHE A 22 -1.39 -24.57 -35.17
N ARG A 23 -2.70 -24.34 -34.99
CA ARG A 23 -3.71 -25.07 -34.20
C ARG A 23 -4.27 -26.33 -34.90
N ARG A 24 -4.76 -27.28 -34.10
CA ARG A 24 -6.03 -28.09 -34.15
C ARG A 24 -5.77 -29.40 -33.38
N GLY A 25 -6.62 -29.99 -32.54
CA GLY A 25 -8.02 -29.84 -32.17
C GLY A 25 -8.65 -31.24 -32.01
N THR A 26 -9.18 -31.55 -30.80
CA THR A 26 -10.28 -32.54 -30.49
C THR A 26 -10.01 -34.05 -30.71
N THR A 27 -10.44 -35.08 -29.93
CA THR A 27 -11.56 -35.35 -28.98
C THR A 27 -11.33 -36.66 -28.17
N LEU A 28 -11.94 -36.74 -26.98
CA LEU A 28 -12.69 -37.86 -26.32
C LEU A 28 -12.06 -39.20 -25.84
N SER A 29 -12.14 -39.37 -24.51
CA SER A 29 -12.63 -40.51 -23.68
C SER A 29 -12.28 -41.98 -23.99
N SER A 30 -11.77 -42.69 -22.98
CA SER A 30 -12.48 -43.74 -22.19
C SER A 30 -11.51 -44.72 -21.49
N SER A 31 -11.79 -45.04 -20.22
CA SER A 31 -11.19 -46.15 -19.46
C SER A 31 -11.76 -47.50 -19.92
N PRO A 32 -11.10 -48.65 -19.62
CA PRO A 32 -11.58 -49.45 -18.48
C PRO A 32 -10.54 -50.31 -17.71
N ARG A 33 -10.84 -50.45 -16.40
CA ARG A 33 -10.85 -51.62 -15.48
C ARG A 33 -9.81 -52.77 -15.52
N HIS A 34 -9.42 -53.12 -14.28
CA HIS A 34 -8.74 -54.31 -13.74
C HIS A 34 -9.20 -55.70 -14.25
N PRO A 35 -8.40 -56.74 -13.92
CA PRO A 35 -8.90 -57.67 -12.89
C PRO A 35 -7.87 -58.03 -11.79
N SER A 36 -8.44 -58.42 -10.66
CA SER A 36 -7.85 -58.99 -9.43
C SER A 36 -7.66 -60.50 -9.51
N SER A 37 -6.71 -61.08 -8.74
CA SER A 37 -7.01 -62.08 -7.69
C SER A 37 -5.74 -62.60 -6.97
N THR A 38 -5.77 -62.60 -5.63
CA THR A 38 -5.35 -63.66 -4.63
C THR A 38 -4.02 -64.43 -4.81
N ALA A 39 -3.22 -64.78 -3.78
CA ALA A 39 -3.47 -65.01 -2.35
C ALA A 39 -2.14 -65.17 -1.56
N GLN A 40 -2.26 -65.16 -0.23
CA GLN A 40 -1.48 -65.91 0.79
C GLN A 40 -0.08 -65.45 1.23
N SER A 41 -0.06 -64.78 2.39
CA SER A 41 0.89 -65.01 3.50
C SER A 41 0.60 -66.38 4.19
N PRO A 42 1.38 -66.91 5.18
CA PRO A 42 2.41 -66.24 6.00
C PRO A 42 3.67 -67.11 6.33
N ARG A 43 4.68 -66.53 6.99
CA ARG A 43 5.28 -67.03 8.26
C ARG A 43 6.47 -66.20 8.75
N THR A 44 6.60 -66.28 10.07
CA THR A 44 7.39 -65.56 11.08
C THR A 44 8.81 -66.07 11.30
N ALA A 45 9.68 -65.21 11.86
CA ALA A 45 10.74 -65.43 12.89
C ALA A 45 11.95 -64.53 12.58
N SER A 46 12.17 -63.42 13.29
CA SER A 46 12.93 -63.27 14.55
C SER A 46 14.37 -63.80 14.51
N LEU A 47 15.37 -62.90 14.65
CA LEU A 47 16.22 -62.80 15.85
C LEU A 47 17.35 -61.79 15.67
N ASP A 48 17.54 -61.05 16.77
CA ASP A 48 18.71 -60.29 17.24
C ASP A 48 20.09 -60.70 16.69
N SER A 49 20.97 -59.70 16.48
CA SER A 49 21.91 -59.29 17.56
C SER A 49 23.03 -58.36 17.07
N LYS A 50 23.54 -57.64 18.07
CA LYS A 50 24.48 -56.50 18.06
C LYS A 50 25.91 -56.81 17.57
N ARG A 51 26.58 -55.69 17.25
CA ARG A 51 27.99 -55.33 17.58
C ARG A 51 29.11 -55.86 16.65
N ARG A 52 29.80 -54.93 15.98
CA ARG A 52 31.21 -54.49 16.25
C ARG A 52 31.75 -53.57 15.14
N ARG A 53 32.24 -52.38 15.52
CA ARG A 53 33.48 -51.73 14.98
C ARG A 53 34.66 -52.22 15.88
N PRO A 54 35.97 -51.99 15.63
CA PRO A 54 36.65 -50.98 14.78
C PRO A 54 37.99 -51.41 14.08
N GLY A 55 38.72 -50.47 13.45
CA GLY A 55 40.14 -50.56 13.03
C GLY A 55 40.36 -50.13 11.56
N SER A 56 40.94 -48.94 11.26
CA SER A 56 42.38 -48.62 11.03
C SER A 56 42.74 -48.87 9.54
N ASP A 57 43.49 -48.07 8.75
CA ASP A 57 44.62 -47.14 8.97
C ASP A 57 44.73 -46.09 7.83
N GLU A 58 45.47 -45.01 8.16
CA GLU A 58 46.34 -44.05 7.43
C GLU A 58 46.35 -44.00 5.87
N ASP A 59 46.52 -42.87 5.17
CA ASP A 59 47.70 -41.98 5.25
C ASP A 59 47.54 -40.62 4.48
N SER A 60 48.03 -39.54 5.10
CA SER A 60 48.78 -38.36 4.60
C SER A 60 48.41 -37.51 3.35
N LEU A 61 48.17 -36.19 3.56
CA LEU A 61 49.08 -35.09 3.11
C LEU A 61 48.64 -33.68 3.60
N LEU A 62 49.66 -32.87 3.91
CA LEU A 62 49.72 -31.77 4.89
C LEU A 62 49.48 -30.34 4.37
N MET A 63 49.00 -29.48 5.27
CA MET A 63 49.12 -28.00 5.25
C MET A 63 50.47 -27.56 5.85
N PRO A 64 50.84 -26.27 5.76
CA PRO A 64 51.19 -25.60 7.02
C PRO A 64 50.79 -24.12 7.14
N THR A 65 50.46 -23.74 8.37
CA THR A 65 50.43 -22.39 8.94
C THR A 65 51.80 -22.00 9.50
N ASN A 66 52.18 -20.71 9.46
CA ASN A 66 52.70 -19.92 10.61
C ASN A 66 53.26 -18.53 10.18
N ALA A 67 52.94 -17.50 10.98
CA ALA A 67 53.71 -16.25 11.13
C ALA A 67 54.70 -16.41 12.31
N PRO A 68 55.76 -15.59 12.53
CA PRO A 68 55.62 -14.19 13.04
C PRO A 68 56.80 -13.17 12.76
N HIS A 69 56.56 -11.89 13.15
CA HIS A 69 57.44 -10.76 13.56
C HIS A 69 58.77 -10.38 12.83
N ALA A 70 58.90 -9.09 12.43
CA ALA A 70 59.87 -8.11 12.99
C ALA A 70 59.94 -6.76 12.20
N SER A 71 60.10 -5.66 12.94
CA SER A 71 60.34 -4.26 12.55
C SER A 71 61.80 -3.95 12.18
N VAL A 72 62.08 -2.80 11.52
CA VAL A 72 63.04 -1.73 11.96
C VAL A 72 63.46 -0.76 10.82
N ASN A 73 63.28 0.55 11.10
CA ASN A 73 64.01 1.80 10.75
C ASN A 73 64.36 2.25 9.31
N SER A 74 63.96 3.51 9.00
CA SER A 74 64.90 4.66 8.95
C SER A 74 64.19 6.04 8.87
N ALA A 75 64.47 6.91 9.85
CA ALA A 75 64.26 8.37 9.85
C ALA A 75 65.58 9.08 9.33
N PRO A 76 65.84 10.43 9.36
CA PRO A 76 65.17 11.51 10.11
C PRO A 76 65.14 12.98 9.53
N SER A 77 64.28 13.80 10.16
CA SER A 77 64.45 15.19 10.70
C SER A 77 64.66 16.50 9.89
N THR A 78 64.07 17.57 10.48
CA THR A 78 64.37 19.04 10.47
C THR A 78 63.54 19.92 9.52
N ALA A 79 63.09 21.16 9.81
CA ALA A 79 62.87 21.98 11.02
C ALA A 79 62.04 23.25 10.64
N LYS A 80 61.34 23.84 11.63
CA LYS A 80 61.00 25.27 11.86
C LYS A 80 60.34 26.20 10.79
N ALA A 81 59.16 26.70 11.19
CA ALA A 81 58.78 28.11 11.47
C ALA A 81 58.55 29.19 10.36
N ALA A 82 57.35 29.80 10.48
CA ALA A 82 57.03 31.24 10.52
C ALA A 82 56.50 32.00 9.26
N SER A 83 55.31 32.61 9.50
CA SER A 83 54.87 34.00 9.16
C SER A 83 54.65 34.43 7.70
N TYR A 84 53.44 34.93 7.37
CA TYR A 84 53.09 36.36 7.33
C TYR A 84 51.65 36.59 6.82
N ALA A 85 50.95 37.55 7.43
CA ALA A 85 49.69 38.15 6.94
C ALA A 85 49.96 39.22 5.85
N PRO A 86 48.93 39.72 5.14
CA PRO A 86 48.39 41.07 5.43
C PRO A 86 46.83 41.15 5.36
N THR A 87 46.13 41.81 6.31
CA THR A 87 45.57 43.20 6.27
C THR A 87 44.79 43.58 4.98
N GLY A 88 43.58 44.15 4.98
CA GLY A 88 42.69 44.61 6.06
C GLY A 88 41.42 45.33 5.50
N GLY A 89 40.64 45.92 6.42
CA GLY A 89 39.54 46.89 6.19
C GLY A 89 38.19 46.31 5.73
N TYR A 90 37.00 46.72 6.18
CA TYR A 90 36.57 47.89 6.96
C TYR A 90 35.20 47.61 7.64
N ARG A 91 35.11 48.07 8.90
CA ARG A 91 34.00 48.67 9.69
C ARG A 91 32.63 47.98 9.95
N LYS A 92 32.37 47.91 11.27
CA LYS A 92 31.13 47.74 12.04
C LYS A 92 29.99 48.71 11.65
N ALA A 93 28.75 48.28 11.86
CA ALA A 93 27.72 49.08 12.52
C ALA A 93 26.74 48.20 13.31
N SER A 94 26.37 48.72 14.48
CA SER A 94 25.57 48.18 15.57
C SER A 94 24.06 48.36 15.40
N GLY A 95 23.25 47.48 16.01
CA GLY A 95 21.84 47.76 16.32
C GLY A 95 21.07 46.53 16.84
N ARG A 96 20.75 46.52 18.14
CA ARG A 96 19.63 45.75 18.76
C ARG A 96 18.46 46.76 18.97
N PRO A 97 17.25 46.34 19.38
CA PRO A 97 16.36 45.26 18.93
C PRO A 97 14.92 45.81 18.65
N ALA A 98 14.02 45.09 17.97
CA ALA A 98 12.57 45.29 18.14
C ALA A 98 11.73 44.18 17.50
N ALA A 99 10.66 43.84 18.21
CA ALA A 99 9.63 42.86 17.90
C ALA A 99 8.76 43.23 16.69
N GLY A 100 8.07 42.23 16.13
CA GLY A 100 6.79 42.43 15.45
C GLY A 100 6.68 41.79 14.07
N ALA A 101 5.56 41.09 13.91
CA ALA A 101 4.88 40.74 12.66
C ALA A 101 5.38 39.52 11.85
N TYR A 102 4.56 38.47 11.92
CA TYR A 102 4.32 37.55 10.81
C TYR A 102 3.99 38.34 9.52
N PRO A 103 4.52 37.89 8.37
CA PRO A 103 3.69 37.72 7.18
C PRO A 103 3.78 36.24 6.76
N GLY A 104 2.66 35.55 6.57
CA GLY A 104 1.82 35.80 5.42
C GLY A 104 2.28 34.88 4.30
N SER A 105 1.53 33.80 4.10
CA SER A 105 1.65 32.81 3.02
C SER A 105 2.02 33.46 1.67
N ALA A 106 3.30 33.42 1.31
CA ALA A 106 3.76 33.82 -0.01
C ALA A 106 3.65 32.62 -0.96
N ALA A 107 2.81 32.80 -1.99
CA ALA A 107 2.60 31.87 -3.09
C ALA A 107 3.93 31.47 -3.75
N ARG A 108 4.06 30.17 -4.06
CA ARG A 108 5.20 29.61 -4.80
C ARG A 108 5.25 30.20 -6.21
N PRO A 109 6.43 30.57 -6.74
CA PRO A 109 6.56 30.78 -8.17
C PRO A 109 6.43 29.43 -8.88
N ARG A 110 5.34 29.31 -9.65
CA ARG A 110 5.16 28.28 -10.67
C ARG A 110 6.12 28.58 -11.81
N ASN A 111 7.14 27.76 -11.97
CA ASN A 111 7.78 27.42 -13.25
C ASN A 111 8.93 26.44 -12.97
N MET A 112 8.67 25.15 -13.14
CA MET A 112 9.72 24.15 -13.29
C MET A 112 9.55 23.52 -14.66
N GLY A 113 10.54 23.70 -15.53
CA GLY A 113 10.74 22.82 -16.67
C GLY A 113 11.61 21.63 -16.26
N LEU A 114 12.05 20.84 -17.23
CA LEU A 114 12.93 19.66 -17.12
C LEU A 114 14.22 19.80 -16.26
N SER A 115 14.52 20.98 -15.71
CA SER A 115 15.56 21.24 -14.70
C SER A 115 15.06 21.15 -13.25
N GLY A 116 13.76 21.27 -13.00
CA GLY A 116 13.11 21.19 -11.68
C GLY A 116 12.86 19.76 -11.19
N GLU A 117 12.98 18.76 -12.06
CA GLU A 117 12.95 17.34 -11.66
C GLU A 117 14.05 16.99 -10.65
N LEU A 118 15.17 17.72 -10.66
CA LEU A 118 16.31 17.53 -9.77
C LEU A 118 15.98 17.88 -8.31
N ASP A 119 15.29 18.99 -8.08
CA ASP A 119 14.86 19.40 -6.73
C ASP A 119 13.80 18.43 -6.18
N SER A 120 12.96 17.84 -7.03
CA SER A 120 12.01 16.80 -6.63
C SER A 120 12.71 15.46 -6.30
N MET A 121 13.71 15.04 -7.10
CA MET A 121 14.51 13.85 -6.83
C MET A 121 15.40 13.97 -5.59
N ILE A 122 15.86 15.17 -5.24
CA ILE A 122 16.65 15.46 -4.04
C ILE A 122 15.73 15.68 -2.81
N ASN A 123 14.56 16.32 -2.97
CA ASN A 123 13.62 16.57 -1.85
C ASN A 123 12.85 15.32 -1.40
N ASP A 124 12.62 14.34 -2.28
CA ASP A 124 12.12 13.02 -1.87
C ASP A 124 13.08 12.33 -0.87
N HIS A 125 14.38 12.69 -0.88
CA HIS A 125 15.38 12.18 0.05
C HIS A 125 15.49 13.00 1.36
N GLN A 126 15.03 14.25 1.40
CA GLN A 126 15.11 15.11 2.59
C GLN A 126 13.89 15.03 3.50
N ARG A 127 12.75 14.48 3.04
CA ARG A 127 11.56 14.28 3.89
C ARG A 127 11.71 13.23 4.99
N SER A 128 12.80 12.46 5.03
CA SER A 128 13.14 11.58 6.16
C SER A 128 14.11 12.21 7.17
N LYS A 129 14.55 13.46 6.96
CA LYS A 129 15.48 14.16 7.86
C LYS A 129 14.96 15.55 8.24
N GLY A 130 14.22 15.61 9.34
CA GLY A 130 13.91 16.84 10.08
C GLY A 130 12.70 16.65 11.02
N GLY A 131 12.83 16.55 12.33
CA GLY A 131 14.02 16.69 13.15
C GLY A 131 13.86 16.02 14.52
N SER A 132 14.95 15.43 15.00
CA SER A 132 15.15 15.13 16.41
C SER A 132 16.26 16.05 16.91
N THR A 133 15.86 17.19 17.46
CA THR A 133 16.74 17.99 18.31
C THR A 133 16.91 17.20 19.61
N LEU A 134 17.92 16.33 19.66
CA LEU A 134 18.31 15.61 20.87
C LEU A 134 18.84 16.63 21.89
N VAL A 135 18.05 16.89 22.92
CA VAL A 135 18.53 17.52 24.16
C VAL A 135 18.83 16.40 25.15
N ARG A 136 20.07 16.38 25.64
CA ARG A 136 20.58 15.48 26.68
C ARG A 136 19.93 15.84 28.02
N ALA A 137 19.25 14.89 28.65
CA ALA A 137 18.91 14.97 30.07
C ALA A 137 19.24 13.64 30.75
N SER A 138 20.22 13.72 31.63
CA SER A 138 20.63 12.70 32.59
C SER A 138 19.58 12.52 33.70
N SER A 139 19.39 11.25 34.09
CA SER A 139 18.98 10.75 35.41
C SER A 139 17.67 11.22 36.06
N GLY A 140 16.83 10.24 36.43
CA GLY A 140 15.92 10.34 37.58
C GLY A 140 14.48 9.95 37.25
N ASN A 141 14.02 8.84 37.83
CA ASN A 141 12.61 8.45 37.89
C ASN A 141 11.73 9.61 38.36
N VAL A 142 10.52 9.73 37.80
CA VAL A 142 9.22 9.91 38.49
C VAL A 142 8.12 10.16 37.43
N MET A 143 7.05 9.38 37.52
CA MET A 143 5.81 9.49 36.73
C MET A 143 4.97 10.67 37.20
N VAL A 144 4.41 11.46 36.28
CA VAL A 144 3.23 12.31 36.54
C VAL A 144 2.31 12.34 35.32
N PHE A 145 1.04 11.97 35.56
CA PHE A 145 -0.11 12.07 34.68
C PHE A 145 -0.61 13.54 34.57
N GLY A 146 -1.05 13.97 33.39
CA GLY A 146 -1.77 15.25 33.24
C GLY A 146 -2.05 15.66 31.78
N ASN A 147 -3.27 15.34 31.32
CA ASN A 147 -4.09 15.88 30.22
C ASN A 147 -3.51 16.89 29.21
N LEU A 148 -3.82 16.63 27.92
CA LEU A 148 -4.41 17.51 26.88
C LEU A 148 -4.36 16.68 25.55
N GLY A 149 -5.35 16.54 24.68
CA GLY A 149 -6.68 17.13 24.54
C GLY A 149 -7.36 16.56 23.28
N ASN A 150 -8.68 16.69 23.22
CA ASN A 150 -9.56 16.34 22.12
C ASN A 150 -9.14 16.92 20.76
N ILE A 151 -9.18 16.08 19.69
CA ILE A 151 -9.57 16.51 18.34
C ILE A 151 -10.52 15.46 17.76
N ARG A 152 -11.67 15.94 17.27
CA ARG A 152 -12.77 15.15 16.69
C ARG A 152 -12.77 15.32 15.16
N ALA A 153 -12.62 14.19 14.44
CA ALA A 153 -13.15 13.83 13.10
C ALA A 153 -12.66 14.59 11.83
N PRO A 154 -12.87 14.09 10.56
CA PRO A 154 -13.58 12.87 10.10
C PRO A 154 -12.87 12.01 9.01
N GLY A 155 -13.35 10.77 8.84
CA GLY A 155 -13.53 10.12 7.52
C GLY A 155 -12.35 9.37 6.88
N ALA A 156 -12.18 8.09 7.20
CA ALA A 156 -11.68 7.09 6.25
C ALA A 156 -12.32 5.73 6.56
N VAL A 157 -13.12 5.25 5.62
CA VAL A 157 -13.73 3.92 5.62
C VAL A 157 -12.64 2.93 5.25
N THR A 158 -12.26 2.05 6.16
CA THR A 158 -11.55 0.79 5.83
C THR A 158 -12.51 -0.37 5.98
N PRO A 159 -12.55 -1.31 5.01
CA PRO A 159 -13.52 -2.39 5.02
C PRO A 159 -13.17 -3.40 6.11
N ASN A 160 -14.17 -3.74 6.90
CA ASN A 160 -14.19 -4.87 7.84
C ASN A 160 -13.55 -6.11 7.21
N ARG A 161 -12.39 -6.51 7.73
CA ARG A 161 -12.02 -7.93 7.74
C ARG A 161 -12.56 -8.49 9.05
N ASN A 162 -13.50 -9.42 8.92
CA ASN A 162 -14.17 -10.10 10.02
C ASN A 162 -13.15 -10.80 10.94
N VAL A 163 -12.83 -10.17 12.08
CA VAL A 163 -12.12 -10.79 13.22
C VAL A 163 -13.15 -11.23 14.28
N LEU A 164 -14.39 -11.53 13.87
CA LEU A 164 -15.50 -11.78 14.79
C LEU A 164 -15.84 -13.26 15.03
N ASP A 165 -15.20 -14.20 14.33
CA ASP A 165 -15.60 -15.62 14.41
C ASP A 165 -14.92 -16.43 15.54
N TYR A 166 -14.02 -15.84 16.34
CA TYR A 166 -13.27 -16.56 17.38
C TYR A 166 -13.35 -15.93 18.78
N LEU A 167 -14.53 -15.44 19.17
CA LEU A 167 -14.80 -15.08 20.57
C LEU A 167 -15.59 -16.19 21.28
N PRO A 168 -15.08 -16.77 22.36
CA PRO A 168 -15.88 -17.61 23.24
C PRO A 168 -16.81 -16.70 24.04
N GLN A 169 -18.11 -16.96 23.95
CA GLN A 169 -19.10 -16.37 24.81
C GLN A 169 -18.78 -16.72 26.27
N THR A 170 -18.48 -15.71 27.08
CA THR A 170 -18.39 -15.87 28.54
C THR A 170 -19.80 -16.20 29.06
N ALA A 171 -20.06 -17.49 29.26
CA ALA A 171 -21.30 -17.96 29.89
C ALA A 171 -21.24 -17.73 31.41
N LYS A 172 -22.35 -17.19 31.93
CA LYS A 172 -22.66 -16.92 33.33
C LYS A 172 -22.43 -18.13 34.22
N GLU A 173 -21.82 -17.90 35.38
CA GLU A 173 -21.85 -18.86 36.49
C GLU A 173 -23.27 -18.98 37.08
N LYS A 174 -23.60 -20.20 37.47
CA LYS A 174 -24.93 -20.65 37.91
C LYS A 174 -25.29 -20.10 39.29
N GLY A 175 -26.44 -19.43 39.38
CA GLY A 175 -27.25 -19.30 40.60
C GLY A 175 -28.68 -19.71 40.25
N GLY A 176 -29.25 -20.64 41.04
CA GLY A 176 -30.48 -21.35 40.71
C GLY A 176 -31.80 -20.59 40.90
N ASN A 177 -32.83 -21.12 40.23
CA ASN A 177 -34.29 -21.01 40.41
C ASN A 177 -34.93 -19.61 40.57
N ALA A 178 -35.74 -19.21 39.58
CA ALA A 178 -37.19 -19.47 39.61
C ALA A 178 -37.91 -18.82 38.41
N ASP A 179 -38.86 -19.59 37.87
CA ASP A 179 -40.10 -19.23 37.20
C ASP A 179 -40.15 -18.44 35.88
N ASN A 180 -40.58 -19.24 34.90
CA ASN A 180 -41.20 -18.99 33.62
C ASN A 180 -42.41 -18.03 33.68
N LYS A 181 -42.39 -16.94 32.89
CA LYS A 181 -43.50 -16.54 31.99
C LYS A 181 -43.18 -15.28 31.17
N GLN A 182 -43.07 -15.50 29.85
CA GLN A 182 -43.57 -14.69 28.72
C GLN A 182 -43.69 -13.16 28.87
N ARG A 183 -42.86 -12.47 28.07
CA ARG A 183 -43.16 -11.13 27.50
C ARG A 183 -44.43 -11.19 26.62
N PRO A 184 -45.14 -10.05 26.46
CA PRO A 184 -45.03 -9.41 25.15
C PRO A 184 -44.94 -7.86 25.19
N LYS A 185 -44.02 -7.38 24.34
CA LYS A 185 -44.09 -6.22 23.43
C LYS A 185 -44.73 -4.90 23.92
N HIS A 186 -43.92 -3.85 23.95
CA HIS A 186 -44.39 -2.47 23.79
C HIS A 186 -43.51 -1.68 22.83
N ASN A 187 -44.17 -1.11 21.82
CA ASN A 187 -43.92 0.19 21.22
C ASN A 187 -45.18 0.51 20.37
N PRO A 188 -45.51 1.77 20.02
CA PRO A 188 -44.99 3.06 20.50
C PRO A 188 -46.14 4.06 20.83
N GLY A 189 -45.85 5.28 21.31
CA GLY A 189 -46.82 6.37 21.22
C GLY A 189 -46.66 7.53 22.20
N ALA A 190 -45.97 8.56 21.75
CA ALA A 190 -46.18 10.00 21.91
C ALA A 190 -47.07 10.58 23.05
N ALA A 191 -46.58 11.71 23.56
CA ALA A 191 -47.29 12.99 23.72
C ALA A 191 -47.27 13.58 25.15
N THR A 192 -46.75 14.82 25.21
CA THR A 192 -47.13 15.94 26.09
C THR A 192 -46.92 15.74 27.59
N GLY A 193 -46.30 16.64 28.36
CA GLY A 193 -46.11 18.07 28.25
C GLY A 193 -46.02 18.59 29.69
N HIS A 194 -45.57 19.84 29.84
CA HIS A 194 -45.58 20.65 31.07
C HIS A 194 -44.50 20.42 32.12
N ALA A 195 -43.55 21.37 32.10
CA ALA A 195 -42.99 21.97 33.31
C ALA A 195 -44.10 22.66 34.13
N PRO A 196 -43.89 22.93 35.43
CA PRO A 196 -43.25 24.21 35.75
C PRO A 196 -42.28 24.22 36.94
N ARG A 197 -41.49 25.30 36.97
CA ARG A 197 -40.84 25.95 38.14
C ARG A 197 -41.91 26.24 39.21
N SER A 198 -41.67 26.51 40.50
CA SER A 198 -40.61 27.17 41.25
C SER A 198 -40.93 26.98 42.75
N ASN A 199 -39.97 27.17 43.65
CA ASN A 199 -40.01 28.20 44.70
C ASN A 199 -38.87 28.03 45.70
N ALA A 200 -38.28 29.17 46.04
CA ALA A 200 -37.34 29.41 47.12
C ALA A 200 -38.03 30.27 48.20
N ALA A 201 -37.66 30.06 49.46
CA ALA A 201 -37.92 30.84 50.69
C ALA A 201 -37.59 29.88 51.86
N ASP A 202 -36.93 30.16 52.99
CA ASP A 202 -36.33 31.31 53.70
C ASP A 202 -35.36 30.66 54.74
N ALA A 203 -34.10 31.08 54.93
CA ALA A 203 -33.54 32.10 55.85
C ALA A 203 -33.67 31.84 57.37
N GLU A 204 -32.50 31.80 58.07
CA GLU A 204 -32.14 32.14 59.49
C GLU A 204 -30.92 31.25 59.91
N VAL A 205 -29.66 31.71 60.05
CA VAL A 205 -28.98 32.56 61.08
C VAL A 205 -29.11 31.90 62.48
N GLU A 206 -28.10 31.50 63.27
CA GLU A 206 -26.71 31.92 63.55
C GLU A 206 -25.97 30.77 64.29
N ASP A 207 -24.63 30.79 64.30
CA ASP A 207 -23.70 30.40 65.39
C ASP A 207 -22.40 29.75 64.88
N GLU A 208 -21.31 30.52 64.98
CA GLU A 208 -19.93 30.04 64.97
C GLU A 208 -19.63 29.45 66.36
N ASP A 209 -19.18 28.18 66.43
CA ASP A 209 -18.10 27.79 67.33
C ASP A 209 -17.59 26.35 67.10
N GLU A 210 -16.28 26.22 67.28
CA GLU A 210 -15.46 25.01 67.48
C GLU A 210 -15.24 24.01 66.34
N VAL A 211 -14.02 24.15 65.78
CA VAL A 211 -13.24 23.10 65.12
C VAL A 211 -13.07 21.90 66.06
N GLN A 212 -13.90 20.87 65.90
CA GLN A 212 -13.59 19.52 66.38
C GLN A 212 -13.14 18.66 65.21
N ALA A 213 -11.83 18.41 65.18
CA ALA A 213 -11.20 17.45 64.28
C ALA A 213 -11.87 16.08 64.43
N ALA A 214 -12.57 15.64 63.39
CA ALA A 214 -13.11 14.30 63.30
C ALA A 214 -11.99 13.24 63.42
N PRO A 215 -12.25 12.09 64.06
CA PRO A 215 -11.21 11.13 64.42
C PRO A 215 -10.50 10.53 63.19
N PRO A 216 -9.24 10.06 63.33
CA PRO A 216 -8.44 9.52 62.24
C PRO A 216 -9.05 8.28 61.55
N GLU A 217 -10.11 7.70 62.13
CA GLU A 217 -10.83 6.57 61.56
C GLU A 217 -11.61 6.91 60.27
N VAL A 218 -12.08 8.15 60.12
CA VAL A 218 -12.80 8.55 58.88
C VAL A 218 -11.82 8.88 57.75
N LEU A 219 -10.64 9.42 58.08
CA LEU A 219 -9.55 9.63 57.12
C LEU A 219 -8.91 8.30 56.68
N CYS A 220 -8.85 7.30 57.55
CA CYS A 220 -8.48 5.93 57.17
C CYS A 220 -9.53 5.24 56.30
N ARG A 221 -10.82 5.62 56.38
CA ARG A 221 -11.87 5.12 55.49
C ARG A 221 -11.89 5.80 54.12
N ALA A 222 -11.58 7.10 54.06
CA ALA A 222 -11.55 7.87 52.82
C ALA A 222 -10.29 7.60 51.96
N LEU A 223 -9.18 7.20 52.58
CA LEU A 223 -7.98 6.68 51.88
C LEU A 223 -8.07 5.18 51.54
N SER A 224 -9.18 4.53 51.89
CA SER A 224 -9.43 3.08 51.76
C SER A 224 -10.55 2.77 50.78
N LYS A 225 -10.44 3.27 49.54
CA LYS A 225 -10.91 2.50 48.37
C LYS A 225 -9.67 2.03 47.62
N ARG A 226 -8.86 1.17 48.26
CA ARG A 226 -8.04 0.25 47.48
C ARG A 226 -9.07 -0.64 46.78
N LEU A 227 -9.35 -0.38 45.51
CA LEU A 227 -10.24 -1.26 44.75
C LEU A 227 -9.70 -2.68 44.89
N GLU A 228 -10.60 -3.61 45.19
CA GLU A 228 -10.22 -5.01 45.31
C GLU A 228 -9.75 -5.53 43.94
N PRO A 229 -8.79 -6.47 43.88
CA PRO A 229 -8.28 -7.02 42.62
C PRO A 229 -9.38 -7.57 41.70
N GLU A 230 -10.41 -8.15 42.30
CA GLU A 230 -11.57 -8.67 41.57
C GLU A 230 -12.44 -7.55 40.96
N GLU A 231 -12.61 -6.42 41.65
CA GLU A 231 -13.31 -5.25 41.11
C GLU A 231 -12.53 -4.66 39.93
N LEU A 232 -11.21 -4.55 40.05
CA LEU A 232 -10.33 -4.11 38.95
C LEU A 232 -10.41 -5.05 37.74
N LYS A 233 -10.46 -6.36 37.97
CA LYS A 233 -10.67 -7.36 36.92
C LYS A 233 -12.04 -7.19 36.26
N GLU A 234 -13.11 -6.99 37.01
CA GLU A 234 -14.44 -6.77 36.41
C GLU A 234 -14.52 -5.48 35.60
N MET A 235 -13.93 -4.38 36.11
CA MET A 235 -13.79 -3.15 35.32
C MET A 235 -12.97 -3.40 34.05
N GLY A 236 -11.87 -4.14 34.13
CA GLY A 236 -11.08 -4.54 32.96
C GLY A 236 -11.90 -5.36 31.95
N ASN A 237 -12.77 -6.25 32.43
CA ASN A 237 -13.68 -7.03 31.57
C ASN A 237 -14.71 -6.13 30.87
N GLU A 238 -15.21 -5.10 31.54
CA GLU A 238 -16.11 -4.10 30.96
C GLU A 238 -15.42 -3.28 29.87
N GLU A 239 -14.22 -2.77 30.15
CA GLU A 239 -13.42 -2.02 29.18
C GLU A 239 -13.06 -2.88 27.96
N TYR A 240 -12.72 -4.16 28.19
CA TYR A 240 -12.49 -5.14 27.13
C TYR A 240 -13.73 -5.32 26.23
N LYS A 241 -14.92 -5.46 26.83
CA LYS A 241 -16.19 -5.56 26.09
C LYS A 241 -16.51 -4.27 25.31
N ASN A 242 -16.09 -3.13 25.83
CA ASN A 242 -16.22 -1.83 25.19
C ASN A 242 -15.18 -1.59 24.07
N GLY A 243 -14.28 -2.53 23.82
CA GLY A 243 -13.20 -2.41 22.82
C GLY A 243 -12.04 -1.51 23.26
N ARG A 244 -12.03 -1.06 24.52
CA ARG A 244 -10.97 -0.24 25.13
C ARG A 244 -9.91 -1.14 25.75
N TYR A 245 -9.14 -1.77 24.87
CA TYR A 245 -8.20 -2.83 25.25
C TYR A 245 -6.99 -2.31 26.04
N ALA A 246 -6.50 -1.11 25.74
CA ALA A 246 -5.36 -0.53 26.46
C ALA A 246 -5.72 -0.20 27.92
N GLU A 247 -6.90 0.37 28.13
CA GLU A 247 -7.47 0.64 29.45
C GLU A 247 -7.73 -0.67 30.21
N ALA A 248 -8.23 -1.70 29.53
CA ALA A 248 -8.39 -3.03 30.12
C ALA A 248 -7.04 -3.61 30.59
N VAL A 249 -5.98 -3.51 29.78
CA VAL A 249 -4.62 -3.94 30.19
C VAL A 249 -4.17 -3.20 31.43
N ALA A 250 -4.34 -1.87 31.49
CA ALA A 250 -3.94 -1.09 32.66
C ALA A 250 -4.71 -1.49 33.94
N LEU A 251 -5.99 -1.85 33.81
CA LEU A 251 -6.80 -2.34 34.93
C LEU A 251 -6.35 -3.74 35.38
N TYR A 252 -6.03 -4.64 34.44
CA TYR A 252 -5.48 -5.96 34.78
C TYR A 252 -4.08 -5.86 35.39
N ASP A 253 -3.21 -4.96 34.92
CA ASP A 253 -1.90 -4.72 35.52
C ASP A 253 -2.02 -4.25 36.97
N ARG A 254 -3.01 -3.39 37.28
CA ARG A 254 -3.32 -3.00 38.67
C ARG A 254 -3.81 -4.18 39.50
N ALA A 255 -4.65 -5.06 38.94
CA ALA A 255 -5.10 -6.27 39.64
C ALA A 255 -3.92 -7.22 39.92
N ILE A 256 -3.03 -7.42 38.93
CA ILE A 256 -1.81 -8.24 39.05
C ILE A 256 -0.84 -7.67 40.09
N LEU A 257 -0.73 -6.33 40.19
CA LEU A 257 0.14 -5.69 41.18
C LEU A 257 -0.30 -5.98 42.62
N ILE A 258 -1.60 -6.13 42.85
CA ILE A 258 -2.16 -6.40 44.17
C ILE A 258 -2.14 -7.90 44.48
N ASP A 259 -2.55 -8.74 43.51
CA ASP A 259 -2.50 -10.21 43.63
C ASP A 259 -1.85 -10.84 42.38
N PRO A 260 -0.52 -11.06 42.43
CA PRO A 260 0.23 -11.65 41.31
C PRO A 260 -0.04 -13.14 41.09
N GLU A 261 -0.56 -13.86 42.10
CA GLU A 261 -0.71 -15.33 42.08
C GLU A 261 -2.03 -15.79 41.46
N LYS A 262 -2.82 -14.85 40.90
CA LYS A 262 -4.08 -15.17 40.25
C LYS A 262 -3.94 -15.33 38.74
N ALA A 263 -3.98 -16.57 38.25
CA ALA A 263 -3.84 -16.90 36.83
C ALA A 263 -4.89 -16.22 35.91
N SER A 264 -6.09 -15.92 36.42
CA SER A 264 -7.15 -15.28 35.62
C SER A 264 -6.80 -13.86 35.18
N TYR A 265 -6.06 -13.08 35.98
CA TYR A 265 -5.72 -11.71 35.63
C TYR A 265 -4.72 -11.68 34.48
N TRP A 266 -3.67 -12.50 34.57
CA TRP A 266 -2.70 -12.71 33.49
C TRP A 266 -3.36 -13.19 32.19
N SER A 267 -4.29 -14.14 32.26
CA SER A 267 -4.99 -14.64 31.06
C SER A 267 -5.93 -13.60 30.44
N ASN A 268 -6.57 -12.76 31.25
CA ASN A 268 -7.42 -11.67 30.77
C ASN A 268 -6.60 -10.50 30.19
N LYS A 269 -5.44 -10.20 30.78
CA LYS A 269 -4.48 -9.27 30.20
C LYS A 269 -3.99 -9.76 28.84
N ALA A 270 -3.58 -11.04 28.75
CA ALA A 270 -3.20 -11.65 27.48
C ALA A 270 -4.32 -11.56 26.43
N ALA A 271 -5.59 -11.68 26.83
CA ALA A 271 -6.73 -11.47 25.94
C ALA A 271 -6.76 -10.07 25.33
N ALA A 272 -6.59 -9.04 26.17
CA ALA A 272 -6.59 -7.65 25.75
C ALA A 272 -5.40 -7.34 24.84
N LEU A 273 -4.20 -7.86 25.17
CA LEU A 273 -3.01 -7.76 24.31
C LEU A 273 -3.20 -8.44 22.94
N MET A 274 -3.84 -9.63 22.92
CA MET A 274 -4.18 -10.32 21.67
C MET A 274 -5.09 -9.47 20.77
N ALA A 275 -6.06 -8.78 21.36
CA ALA A 275 -7.00 -7.92 20.64
C ALA A 275 -6.31 -6.65 20.09
N MET A 276 -5.25 -6.17 20.76
CA MET A 276 -4.39 -5.08 20.27
C MET A 276 -3.34 -5.52 19.26
N GLY A 277 -3.13 -6.83 19.07
CA GLY A 277 -2.10 -7.37 18.17
C GLY A 277 -0.70 -7.53 18.79
N GLN A 278 -0.53 -7.24 20.09
CA GLN A 278 0.71 -7.45 20.83
C GLN A 278 0.88 -8.93 21.22
N LEU A 279 1.12 -9.77 20.21
CA LEU A 279 1.10 -11.23 20.38
C LEU A 279 2.27 -11.77 21.21
N LEU A 280 3.48 -11.21 21.08
CA LEU A 280 4.66 -11.71 21.80
C LEU A 280 4.54 -11.45 23.31
N GLU A 281 4.10 -10.25 23.70
CA GLU A 281 3.77 -9.92 25.10
C GLU A 281 2.65 -10.83 25.63
N ALA A 282 1.58 -11.04 24.84
CA ALA A 282 0.49 -11.93 25.22
C ALA A 282 0.96 -13.38 25.45
N VAL A 283 1.97 -13.88 24.71
CA VAL A 283 2.56 -15.20 24.99
C VAL A 283 3.22 -15.21 26.37
N GLY A 284 3.94 -14.15 26.74
CA GLY A 284 4.54 -14.00 28.06
C GLY A 284 3.51 -14.11 29.18
N ASP A 285 2.45 -13.30 29.11
CA ASP A 285 1.39 -13.29 30.11
C ASP A 285 0.61 -14.61 30.18
N CYS A 286 0.35 -15.25 29.04
CA CYS A 286 -0.25 -16.58 29.01
C CYS A 286 0.65 -17.65 29.62
N LYS A 287 1.97 -17.57 29.45
CA LYS A 287 2.93 -18.49 30.09
C LYS A 287 2.96 -18.29 31.60
N GLU A 288 2.90 -17.06 32.08
CA GLU A 288 2.80 -16.78 33.52
C GLU A 288 1.49 -17.33 34.10
N ALA A 289 0.35 -17.15 33.42
CA ALA A 289 -0.92 -17.74 33.84
C ALA A 289 -0.84 -19.27 33.98
N VAL A 290 -0.19 -19.95 33.02
CA VAL A 290 0.02 -21.41 33.03
C VAL A 290 1.04 -21.83 34.10
N ARG A 291 2.04 -20.99 34.40
CA ARG A 291 3.01 -21.25 35.47
C ARG A 291 2.33 -21.23 36.84
N ILE A 292 1.41 -20.29 37.03
CA ILE A 292 0.63 -20.12 38.27
C ILE A 292 -0.38 -21.25 38.43
N ASP A 293 -1.19 -21.51 37.41
CA ASP A 293 -2.14 -22.63 37.39
C ASP A 293 -1.98 -23.46 36.11
N PRO A 294 -1.23 -24.58 36.19
CA PRO A 294 -1.04 -25.49 35.07
C PRO A 294 -2.33 -26.16 34.58
N SER A 295 -3.40 -26.15 35.38
CA SER A 295 -4.69 -26.72 35.00
C SER A 295 -5.63 -25.70 34.34
N TYR A 296 -5.18 -24.45 34.19
CA TYR A 296 -6.01 -23.36 33.70
C TYR A 296 -6.25 -23.44 32.18
N GLY A 297 -7.28 -24.19 31.80
CA GLY A 297 -7.60 -24.51 30.41
C GLY A 297 -7.79 -23.28 29.51
N ARG A 298 -8.34 -22.18 30.05
CA ARG A 298 -8.50 -20.91 29.30
C ARG A 298 -7.17 -20.30 28.89
N ALA A 299 -6.17 -20.30 29.77
CA ALA A 299 -4.83 -19.81 29.43
C ALA A 299 -4.16 -20.71 28.40
N HIS A 300 -4.27 -22.03 28.52
CA HIS A 300 -3.77 -22.98 27.51
C HIS A 300 -4.39 -22.77 26.13
N ARG A 301 -5.72 -22.58 26.06
CA ARG A 301 -6.39 -22.31 24.78
C ARG A 301 -5.94 -21.00 24.15
N ARG A 302 -5.88 -19.91 24.93
CA ARG A 302 -5.38 -18.61 24.44
C ARG A 302 -3.94 -18.72 23.94
N LEU A 303 -3.07 -19.38 24.72
CA LEU A 303 -1.68 -19.61 24.36
C LEU A 303 -1.56 -20.42 23.05
N ALA A 304 -2.39 -21.45 22.89
CA ALA A 304 -2.45 -22.24 21.66
C ALA A 304 -2.89 -21.40 20.46
N THR A 305 -3.93 -20.57 20.61
CA THR A 305 -4.39 -19.64 19.57
C THR A 305 -3.30 -18.64 19.19
N ILE A 306 -2.57 -18.08 20.16
CA ILE A 306 -1.46 -17.16 19.88
C ILE A 306 -0.35 -17.88 19.12
N TYR A 307 0.04 -19.09 19.54
CA TYR A 307 1.04 -19.88 18.82
C TYR A 307 0.60 -20.23 17.40
N LEU A 308 -0.69 -20.52 17.19
CA LEU A 308 -1.25 -20.75 15.86
C LEU A 308 -1.09 -19.51 14.97
N ARG A 309 -1.37 -18.32 15.50
CA ARG A 309 -1.19 -17.03 14.79
C ARG A 309 0.25 -16.71 14.47
N LEU A 310 1.17 -17.07 15.36
CA LEU A 310 2.62 -16.91 15.16
C LEU A 310 3.23 -18.02 14.27
N GLY A 311 2.45 -19.02 13.87
CA GLY A 311 2.90 -20.14 13.03
C GLY A 311 3.64 -21.26 13.77
N GLU A 312 3.68 -21.23 15.10
CA GLU A 312 4.32 -22.22 15.96
C GLU A 312 3.38 -23.41 16.22
N THR A 313 3.08 -24.17 15.16
CA THR A 313 2.02 -25.18 15.15
C THR A 313 2.22 -26.31 16.16
N GLU A 314 3.45 -26.74 16.39
CA GLU A 314 3.78 -27.83 17.33
C GLU A 314 3.43 -27.43 18.76
N LYS A 315 3.78 -26.19 19.15
CA LYS A 315 3.45 -25.62 20.46
C LYS A 315 1.95 -25.40 20.60
N ALA A 316 1.29 -24.96 19.53
CA ALA A 316 -0.17 -24.79 19.50
C ALA A 316 -0.90 -26.13 19.76
N ILE A 317 -0.55 -27.18 19.02
CA ILE A 317 -1.14 -28.52 19.18
C ILE A 317 -0.93 -29.06 20.60
N HIS A 318 0.26 -28.86 21.17
CA HIS A 318 0.54 -29.27 22.54
C HIS A 318 -0.40 -28.57 23.55
N HIS A 319 -0.56 -27.25 23.46
CA HIS A 319 -1.42 -26.51 24.38
C HIS A 319 -2.92 -26.73 24.15
N PHE A 320 -3.37 -27.00 22.91
CA PHE A 320 -4.74 -27.42 22.67
C PHE A 320 -5.08 -28.75 23.35
N LYS A 321 -4.15 -29.71 23.35
CA LYS A 321 -4.32 -30.98 24.08
C LYS A 321 -4.42 -30.78 25.59
N LEU A 322 -3.68 -29.82 26.15
CA LEU A 322 -3.72 -29.49 27.58
C LEU A 322 -4.98 -28.69 27.98
N ALA A 323 -5.61 -27.98 27.04
CA ALA A 323 -6.81 -27.19 27.30
C ALA A 323 -8.07 -28.04 27.59
N ARG A 324 -8.02 -29.37 27.36
CA ARG A 324 -9.08 -30.37 27.65
C ARG A 324 -10.47 -29.90 27.18
N ASN A 325 -11.29 -29.39 28.09
CA ASN A 325 -12.69 -29.02 27.86
C ASN A 325 -12.87 -27.68 27.12
N GLU A 326 -11.80 -26.87 27.05
CA GLU A 326 -11.85 -25.54 26.43
C GLU A 326 -11.55 -25.59 24.93
N ALA A 327 -10.74 -26.55 24.47
CA ALA A 327 -10.36 -26.67 23.07
C ALA A 327 -11.27 -27.66 22.34
N SER A 328 -11.70 -27.27 21.13
CA SER A 328 -12.45 -28.16 20.26
C SER A 328 -11.51 -29.13 19.53
N SER A 329 -12.04 -30.28 19.12
CA SER A 329 -11.30 -31.18 18.22
C SER A 329 -10.96 -30.50 16.88
N GLU A 330 -11.75 -29.51 16.47
CA GLU A 330 -11.54 -28.73 15.24
C GLU A 330 -10.27 -27.86 15.33
N ASP A 331 -10.00 -27.25 16.49
CA ASP A 331 -8.80 -26.41 16.70
C ASP A 331 -7.50 -27.20 16.45
N ILE A 332 -7.48 -28.47 16.85
CA ILE A 332 -6.33 -29.37 16.64
C ILE A 332 -6.20 -29.74 15.15
N VAL A 333 -7.32 -30.04 14.48
CA VAL A 333 -7.34 -30.32 13.04
C VAL A 333 -6.86 -29.11 12.24
N GLN A 334 -7.30 -27.91 12.62
CA GLN A 334 -6.86 -26.65 12.03
C GLN A 334 -5.35 -26.43 12.22
N ALA A 335 -4.82 -26.71 13.42
CA ALA A 335 -3.39 -26.60 13.67
C ALA A 335 -2.56 -27.58 12.81
N HIS A 336 -3.03 -28.81 12.63
CA HIS A 336 -2.41 -29.77 11.71
C HIS A 336 -2.51 -29.35 10.24
N ARG A 337 -3.64 -28.76 9.84
CA ARG A 337 -3.81 -28.21 8.48
C ARG A 337 -2.81 -27.08 8.23
N LEU A 338 -2.64 -26.18 9.18
CA LEU A 338 -1.64 -25.11 9.09
C LEU A 338 -0.23 -25.69 9.01
N GLN A 339 0.12 -26.69 9.83
CA GLN A 339 1.42 -27.36 9.79
C GLN A 339 1.72 -27.96 8.40
N ASN A 340 0.70 -28.55 7.76
CA ASN A 340 0.81 -29.07 6.39
C ASN A 340 1.06 -27.96 5.36
N HIS A 341 0.40 -26.81 5.49
CA HIS A 341 0.65 -25.67 4.60
C HIS A 341 2.06 -25.09 4.82
N ILE A 342 2.53 -24.97 6.06
CA ILE A 342 3.87 -24.47 6.40
C ILE A 342 4.96 -25.39 5.82
N SER A 343 4.83 -26.71 6.00
CA SER A 343 5.79 -27.68 5.46
C SER A 343 5.86 -27.64 3.93
N LYS A 344 4.70 -27.64 3.24
CA LYS A 344 4.64 -27.49 1.77
C LYS A 344 5.25 -26.16 1.29
N CYS A 345 4.97 -25.06 1.99
CA CYS A 345 5.54 -23.75 1.69
C CYS A 345 7.08 -23.78 1.80
N ASN A 346 7.62 -24.37 2.87
CA ASN A 346 9.07 -24.47 3.06
C ASN A 346 9.74 -25.35 1.99
N GLU A 347 9.13 -26.49 1.62
CA GLU A 347 9.66 -27.34 0.54
C GLU A 347 9.61 -26.64 -0.83
N ALA A 348 8.50 -25.97 -1.15
CA ALA A 348 8.38 -25.19 -2.37
C ALA A 348 9.42 -24.04 -2.43
N ARG A 349 9.73 -23.40 -1.29
CA ARG A 349 10.77 -22.36 -1.20
C ARG A 349 12.16 -22.91 -1.51
N LYS A 350 12.50 -24.10 -0.98
CA LYS A 350 13.77 -24.78 -1.29
C LYS A 350 13.88 -25.09 -2.79
N LEU A 351 12.78 -25.49 -3.42
CA LEU A 351 12.70 -25.76 -4.85
C LEU A 351 12.60 -24.49 -5.71
N ARG A 352 12.46 -23.30 -5.10
CA ARG A 352 12.19 -22.01 -5.78
C ARG A 352 10.94 -22.01 -6.65
N ASP A 353 9.93 -22.81 -6.29
CA ASP A 353 8.61 -22.77 -6.90
C ASP A 353 7.76 -21.67 -6.26
N TRP A 354 7.95 -20.44 -6.74
CA TRP A 354 7.32 -19.26 -6.16
C TRP A 354 5.80 -19.24 -6.28
N HIS A 355 5.21 -19.93 -7.28
CA HIS A 355 3.76 -20.00 -7.41
C HIS A 355 3.16 -20.86 -6.30
N THR A 356 3.77 -22.01 -6.01
CA THR A 356 3.34 -22.88 -4.91
C THR A 356 3.61 -22.23 -3.56
N VAL A 357 4.77 -21.57 -3.38
CA VAL A 357 5.05 -20.80 -2.15
C VAL A 357 3.95 -19.77 -1.89
N LEU A 358 3.59 -18.98 -2.90
CA LEU A 358 2.56 -17.96 -2.78
C LEU A 358 1.21 -18.55 -2.36
N LYS A 359 0.78 -19.62 -3.04
CA LYS A 359 -0.50 -20.29 -2.76
C LYS A 359 -0.55 -20.88 -1.36
N GLU A 360 0.49 -21.60 -0.96
CA GLU A 360 0.54 -22.26 0.35
C GLU A 360 0.70 -21.25 1.48
N ALA A 361 1.46 -20.16 1.28
CA ALA A 361 1.57 -19.08 2.25
C ALA A 361 0.24 -18.33 2.45
N GLN A 362 -0.50 -18.03 1.38
CA GLN A 362 -1.84 -17.44 1.47
C GLN A 362 -2.85 -18.39 2.14
N SER A 363 -2.73 -19.69 1.88
CA SER A 363 -3.54 -20.72 2.54
C SER A 363 -3.22 -20.84 4.03
N ALA A 364 -1.94 -20.69 4.41
CA ALA A 364 -1.50 -20.66 5.80
C ALA A 364 -2.03 -19.40 6.53
N VAL A 365 -1.94 -18.22 5.92
CA VAL A 365 -2.52 -16.98 6.46
C VAL A 365 -4.04 -17.13 6.66
N SER A 366 -4.72 -17.71 5.68
CA SER A 366 -6.16 -18.01 5.78
C SER A 366 -6.49 -19.05 6.87
N SER A 367 -5.52 -19.90 7.22
CA SER A 367 -5.61 -20.89 8.31
C SER A 367 -5.13 -20.33 9.66
N CYS A 368 -5.26 -19.01 9.84
CA CYS A 368 -4.92 -18.23 11.04
C CYS A 368 -3.44 -17.88 11.26
N ALA A 369 -2.49 -18.18 10.36
CA ALA A 369 -1.10 -17.72 10.50
C ALA A 369 -0.91 -16.26 10.04
N ASP A 370 -1.81 -15.37 10.44
CA ASP A 370 -1.86 -13.97 10.01
C ASP A 370 -0.72 -13.12 10.58
N ALA A 371 -0.07 -13.59 11.65
CA ALA A 371 1.02 -12.91 12.31
C ALA A 371 2.33 -13.69 12.33
N ALA A 372 2.47 -14.71 11.47
CA ALA A 372 3.65 -15.55 11.38
C ALA A 372 4.73 -14.90 10.48
N PRO A 373 5.84 -14.37 11.02
CA PRO A 373 6.82 -13.62 10.23
C PRO A 373 7.44 -14.43 9.10
N GLN A 374 7.66 -15.74 9.32
CA GLN A 374 8.26 -16.62 8.33
C GLN A 374 7.36 -16.82 7.10
N ILE A 375 6.05 -16.96 7.31
CA ILE A 375 5.08 -17.19 6.24
C ILE A 375 4.82 -15.90 5.48
N LEU A 376 4.69 -14.78 6.19
CA LEU A 376 4.56 -13.47 5.56
C LEU A 376 5.82 -13.11 4.75
N ALA A 377 7.01 -13.39 5.28
CA ALA A 377 8.26 -13.19 4.55
C ALA A 377 8.34 -14.09 3.30
N ALA A 378 7.95 -15.37 3.39
CA ALA A 378 7.93 -16.26 2.23
C ALA A 378 6.90 -15.81 1.16
N ASN A 379 5.74 -15.34 1.59
CA ASN A 379 4.72 -14.76 0.70
C ASN A 379 5.29 -13.55 -0.06
N VAL A 380 5.89 -12.60 0.66
CA VAL A 380 6.49 -11.39 0.09
C VAL A 380 7.68 -11.73 -0.83
N GLU A 381 8.55 -12.66 -0.45
CA GLU A 381 9.66 -13.12 -1.28
C GLU A 381 9.17 -13.74 -2.61
N ALA A 382 8.10 -14.54 -2.55
CA ALA A 382 7.48 -15.11 -3.75
C ALA A 382 6.90 -14.04 -4.66
N LEU A 383 6.18 -13.05 -4.11
CA LEU A 383 5.64 -11.92 -4.88
C LEU A 383 6.73 -11.12 -5.59
N LEU A 384 7.83 -10.81 -4.90
CA LEU A 384 8.99 -10.13 -5.51
C LEU A 384 9.60 -10.96 -6.63
N SER A 385 9.75 -12.28 -6.42
CA SER A 385 10.33 -13.19 -7.42
C SER A 385 9.45 -13.37 -8.65
N LEU A 386 8.13 -13.16 -8.52
CA LEU A 386 7.15 -13.18 -9.61
C LEU A 386 6.97 -11.80 -10.29
N GLY A 387 7.72 -10.77 -9.87
CA GLY A 387 7.61 -9.41 -10.42
C GLY A 387 6.42 -8.60 -9.92
N ARG A 388 5.68 -9.09 -8.91
CA ARG A 388 4.49 -8.43 -8.35
C ARG A 388 4.86 -7.50 -7.19
N GLN A 389 5.64 -6.46 -7.48
CA GLN A 389 6.29 -5.60 -6.47
C GLN A 389 5.30 -4.79 -5.62
N GLU A 390 4.21 -4.27 -6.22
CA GLU A 390 3.20 -3.48 -5.49
C GLU A 390 2.43 -4.33 -4.48
N GLU A 391 2.11 -5.57 -4.85
CA GLU A 391 1.47 -6.52 -3.94
C GLU A 391 2.41 -6.96 -2.81
N ALA A 392 3.71 -7.06 -3.09
CA ALA A 392 4.73 -7.33 -2.08
C ALA A 392 4.85 -6.17 -1.07
N GLU A 393 4.84 -4.92 -1.54
CA GLU A 393 4.89 -3.73 -0.70
C GLU A 393 3.65 -3.64 0.21
N THR A 394 2.45 -3.76 -0.36
CA THR A 394 1.19 -3.76 0.40
C THR A 394 1.09 -4.90 1.42
N THR A 395 1.55 -6.10 1.06
CA THR A 395 1.60 -7.24 1.99
C THR A 395 2.63 -7.00 3.11
N SER A 396 3.77 -6.41 2.79
CA SER A 396 4.80 -6.06 3.78
C SER A 396 4.33 -4.95 4.74
N ASP A 397 3.63 -3.94 4.25
CA ASP A 397 3.14 -2.82 5.06
C ASP A 397 1.97 -3.23 5.96
N SER A 398 1.17 -4.21 5.54
CA SER A 398 0.08 -4.79 6.37
C SER A 398 0.55 -5.86 7.35
N SER A 399 1.81 -6.31 7.26
CA SER A 399 2.35 -7.33 8.15
C SER A 399 2.63 -6.74 9.55
N PRO A 400 2.36 -7.49 10.64
CA PRO A 400 2.67 -7.04 11.98
C PRO A 400 4.17 -6.80 12.15
N VAL A 401 4.51 -5.65 12.74
CA VAL A 401 5.89 -5.27 13.04
C VAL A 401 6.22 -5.74 14.43
N PHE A 402 7.20 -6.64 14.52
CA PHE A 402 7.77 -7.07 15.80
C PHE A 402 9.06 -6.32 16.07
N ASP A 403 9.34 -6.09 17.36
CA ASP A 403 10.65 -5.63 17.78
C ASP A 403 11.72 -6.67 17.42
N ILE A 404 12.90 -6.19 17.02
CA ILE A 404 13.97 -7.07 16.53
C ILE A 404 14.50 -7.96 17.66
N ASP A 405 14.70 -7.41 18.86
CA ASP A 405 15.27 -8.14 19.98
C ASP A 405 14.28 -9.17 20.51
N GLU A 406 12.99 -8.83 20.59
CA GLU A 406 11.93 -9.78 20.92
C GLU A 406 11.82 -10.90 19.88
N SER A 407 11.92 -10.56 18.60
CA SER A 407 11.89 -11.54 17.52
C SER A 407 13.05 -12.53 17.61
N ILE A 408 14.26 -12.05 17.89
CA ILE A 408 15.45 -12.89 18.05
C ILE A 408 15.25 -13.84 19.24
N LYS A 409 14.76 -13.33 20.37
CA LYS A 409 14.50 -14.15 21.57
C LYS A 409 13.45 -15.22 21.32
N PHE A 410 12.40 -14.90 20.57
CA PHE A 410 11.26 -15.80 20.39
C PHE A 410 11.42 -16.78 19.22
N PHE A 411 11.79 -16.28 18.04
CA PHE A 411 11.89 -17.07 16.80
C PHE A 411 13.31 -17.58 16.52
N GLY A 412 14.31 -17.04 17.21
CA GLY A 412 15.71 -17.31 16.97
C GLY A 412 16.35 -16.38 15.93
N ALA A 413 17.68 -16.29 15.99
CA ALA A 413 18.46 -15.39 15.14
C ALA A 413 18.29 -15.67 13.64
N SER A 414 18.34 -16.93 13.21
CA SER A 414 18.28 -17.27 11.77
C SER A 414 16.95 -16.91 11.11
N ARG A 415 15.81 -17.23 11.75
CA ARG A 415 14.50 -16.82 11.25
C ARG A 415 14.37 -15.29 11.26
N SER A 416 14.99 -14.66 12.26
CA SER A 416 14.92 -13.22 12.40
C SER A 416 15.69 -12.45 11.33
N ALA A 417 16.92 -12.89 11.07
CA ALA A 417 17.73 -12.39 9.97
C ALA A 417 17.04 -12.61 8.61
N TYR A 418 16.37 -13.76 8.42
CA TYR A 418 15.64 -14.03 7.19
C TYR A 418 14.51 -13.01 6.94
N PHE A 419 13.61 -12.75 7.89
CA PHE A 419 12.53 -11.78 7.66
C PHE A 419 13.08 -10.36 7.40
N LEU A 420 14.15 -9.96 8.09
CA LEU A 420 14.78 -8.65 7.87
C LEU A 420 15.39 -8.56 6.47
N SER A 421 15.98 -9.65 5.98
CA SER A 421 16.53 -9.69 4.62
C SER A 421 15.45 -9.55 3.55
N VAL A 422 14.28 -10.17 3.74
CA VAL A 422 13.15 -10.01 2.82
C VAL A 422 12.59 -8.58 2.87
N ARG A 423 12.44 -8.00 4.07
CA ARG A 423 12.03 -6.58 4.20
C ARG A 423 13.01 -5.63 3.51
N ALA A 424 14.31 -5.91 3.56
CA ALA A 424 15.31 -5.14 2.83
C ALA A 424 15.10 -5.22 1.30
N LEU A 425 14.75 -6.39 0.77
CA LEU A 425 14.42 -6.54 -0.66
C LEU A 425 13.18 -5.74 -1.05
N VAL A 426 12.14 -5.72 -0.21
CA VAL A 426 10.94 -4.89 -0.43
C VAL A 426 11.31 -3.41 -0.48
N HIS A 427 12.07 -2.92 0.49
CA HIS A 427 12.50 -1.52 0.51
C HIS A 427 13.37 -1.16 -0.70
N MET A 428 14.22 -2.08 -1.15
CA MET A 428 15.01 -1.89 -2.37
C MET A 428 14.14 -1.82 -3.63
N ALA A 429 13.10 -2.65 -3.74
CA ALA A 429 12.13 -2.61 -4.82
C ALA A 429 11.27 -1.32 -4.79
N ALA A 430 10.93 -0.85 -3.58
CA ALA A 430 10.21 0.40 -3.35
C ALA A 430 11.05 1.66 -3.60
N GLY A 431 12.38 1.52 -3.80
CA GLY A 431 13.30 2.65 -3.99
C GLY A 431 13.80 3.28 -2.68
N ARG A 432 13.51 2.69 -1.52
CA ARG A 432 14.04 3.07 -0.18
C ARG A 432 15.40 2.41 0.07
N PHE A 433 16.42 2.81 -0.69
CA PHE A 433 17.72 2.14 -0.71
C PHE A 433 18.50 2.23 0.61
N GLU A 434 18.46 3.37 1.31
CA GLU A 434 19.19 3.52 2.58
C GLU A 434 18.61 2.60 3.67
N ASP A 435 17.28 2.58 3.78
CA ASP A 435 16.58 1.68 4.70
C ASP A 435 16.87 0.22 4.36
N ALA A 436 16.84 -0.13 3.06
CA ALA A 436 17.19 -1.46 2.58
C ALA A 436 18.62 -1.88 2.98
N VAL A 437 19.62 -1.02 2.77
CA VAL A 437 21.01 -1.30 3.16
C VAL A 437 21.11 -1.47 4.67
N SER A 438 20.46 -0.61 5.45
CA SER A 438 20.50 -0.68 6.91
C SER A 438 19.89 -1.99 7.44
N LEU A 439 18.74 -2.41 6.91
CA LEU A 439 18.08 -3.65 7.29
C LEU A 439 18.89 -4.88 6.86
N ALA A 440 19.43 -4.89 5.64
CA ALA A 440 20.22 -6.01 5.15
C ALA A 440 21.53 -6.17 5.93
N GLN A 441 22.16 -5.06 6.35
CA GLN A 441 23.33 -5.10 7.23
C GLN A 441 22.98 -5.64 8.62
N LYS A 442 21.88 -5.17 9.22
CA LYS A 442 21.40 -5.71 10.51
C LYS A 442 21.10 -7.21 10.41
N ALA A 443 20.44 -7.65 9.34
CA ALA A 443 20.18 -9.07 9.10
C ALA A 443 21.47 -9.89 9.05
N SER A 444 22.49 -9.41 8.34
CA SER A 444 23.81 -10.05 8.23
C SER A 444 24.57 -10.07 9.57
N GLN A 445 24.37 -9.07 10.44
CA GLN A 445 24.94 -9.07 11.80
C GLN A 445 24.24 -10.09 12.72
N ILE A 446 22.93 -10.28 12.57
CA ILE A 446 22.15 -11.23 13.38
C ILE A 446 22.47 -12.68 13.00
N ASP A 447 22.59 -12.98 11.71
CA ASP A 447 23.01 -14.30 11.23
C ASP A 447 24.15 -14.19 10.19
N PRO A 448 25.41 -14.06 10.66
CA PRO A 448 26.58 -14.01 9.78
C PRO A 448 26.83 -15.33 9.03
N SER A 449 26.28 -16.44 9.50
CA SER A 449 26.49 -17.77 8.90
C SER A 449 25.62 -18.01 7.67
N SER A 450 24.50 -17.29 7.56
CA SER A 450 23.54 -17.46 6.48
C SER A 450 24.07 -16.93 5.15
N ARG A 451 24.28 -17.84 4.19
CA ARG A 451 24.68 -17.47 2.82
C ARG A 451 23.62 -16.63 2.11
N GLU A 452 22.35 -16.90 2.34
CA GLU A 452 21.22 -16.19 1.73
C GLU A 452 21.17 -14.73 2.19
N VAL A 453 21.20 -14.51 3.51
CA VAL A 453 21.17 -13.17 4.11
C VAL A 453 22.38 -12.34 3.65
N ASN A 454 23.57 -12.95 3.65
CA ASN A 454 24.78 -12.28 3.18
C ASN A 454 24.76 -11.98 1.67
N ALA A 455 24.11 -12.82 0.86
CA ALA A 455 23.91 -12.54 -0.56
C ALA A 455 22.98 -11.34 -0.78
N VAL A 456 21.88 -11.25 -0.03
CA VAL A 456 21.00 -10.07 -0.04
C VAL A 456 21.77 -8.82 0.38
N ALA A 457 22.54 -8.86 1.48
CA ALA A 457 23.32 -7.71 1.94
C ALA A 457 24.34 -7.22 0.91
N ARG A 458 25.03 -8.13 0.20
CA ARG A 458 25.93 -7.76 -0.91
C ARG A 458 25.17 -7.15 -2.08
N LYS A 459 24.06 -7.78 -2.50
CA LYS A 459 23.20 -7.28 -3.59
C LYS A 459 22.71 -5.87 -3.28
N THR A 460 22.07 -5.67 -2.13
CA THR A 460 21.49 -4.38 -1.74
C THR A 460 22.55 -3.29 -1.64
N ARG A 461 23.74 -3.60 -1.09
CA ARG A 461 24.86 -2.65 -1.05
C ARG A 461 25.34 -2.27 -2.44
N ALA A 462 25.53 -3.23 -3.34
CA ALA A 462 26.00 -2.98 -4.69
C ALA A 462 25.00 -2.11 -5.46
N VAL A 463 23.71 -2.50 -5.46
CA VAL A 463 22.61 -1.74 -6.08
C VAL A 463 22.55 -0.30 -5.55
N ALA A 464 22.61 -0.12 -4.22
CA ALA A 464 22.55 1.20 -3.61
C ALA A 464 23.79 2.05 -3.96
N SER A 465 24.98 1.46 -3.97
CA SER A 465 26.23 2.14 -4.34
C SER A 465 26.22 2.57 -5.81
N SER A 466 25.84 1.69 -6.73
CA SER A 466 25.72 1.98 -8.15
C SER A 466 24.69 3.10 -8.42
N ARG A 467 23.57 3.10 -7.68
CA ARG A 467 22.59 4.17 -7.73
C ARG A 467 23.17 5.52 -7.30
N LEU A 468 23.89 5.55 -6.17
CA LEU A 468 24.50 6.78 -5.64
C LEU A 468 25.53 7.34 -6.64
N ALA A 469 26.41 6.47 -7.17
CA ALA A 469 27.37 6.86 -8.20
C ALA A 469 26.67 7.41 -9.46
N GLY A 470 25.60 6.74 -9.93
CA GLY A 470 24.81 7.21 -11.06
C GLY A 470 24.15 8.57 -10.81
N ASN A 471 23.61 8.79 -9.60
CA ASN A 471 23.04 10.08 -9.21
C ASN A 471 24.10 11.19 -9.21
N ASP A 472 25.31 10.90 -8.73
CA ASP A 472 26.39 11.89 -8.67
C ASP A 472 26.91 12.25 -10.06
N PHE A 473 27.06 11.28 -10.96
CA PHE A 473 27.37 11.58 -12.37
C PHE A 473 26.25 12.36 -13.06
N PHE A 474 24.98 12.06 -12.75
CA PHE A 474 23.85 12.79 -13.29
C PHE A 474 23.85 14.27 -12.87
N LYS A 475 24.15 14.56 -11.60
CA LYS A 475 24.31 15.94 -11.09
C LYS A 475 25.39 16.72 -11.84
N VAL A 476 26.50 16.05 -12.16
CA VAL A 476 27.63 16.64 -12.92
C VAL A 476 27.36 16.64 -14.44
N SER A 477 26.13 16.31 -14.88
CA SER A 477 25.72 16.24 -16.29
C SER A 477 26.51 15.24 -17.15
N LYS A 478 27.19 14.28 -16.50
CA LYS A 478 27.89 13.17 -17.15
C LYS A 478 26.92 12.02 -17.41
N PHE A 479 26.00 12.22 -18.35
CA PHE A 479 24.87 11.32 -18.56
C PHE A 479 25.27 9.93 -19.09
N LYS A 480 26.37 9.81 -19.83
CA LYS A 480 26.86 8.50 -20.31
C LYS A 480 27.37 7.65 -19.15
N GLU A 481 28.20 8.25 -18.30
CA GLU A 481 28.75 7.63 -17.09
C GLU A 481 27.66 7.30 -16.08
N ALA A 482 26.67 8.19 -15.91
CA ALA A 482 25.48 7.92 -15.11
C ALA A 482 24.70 6.71 -15.64
N CYS A 483 24.49 6.63 -16.96
CA CYS A 483 23.81 5.49 -17.58
C CYS A 483 24.56 4.17 -17.35
N SER A 484 25.90 4.19 -17.41
CA SER A 484 26.73 3.01 -17.12
C SER A 484 26.63 2.60 -15.66
N ALA A 485 26.73 3.55 -14.72
CA ALA A 485 26.62 3.27 -13.28
C ALA A 485 25.25 2.68 -12.90
N TYR A 486 24.14 3.18 -13.47
CA TYR A 486 22.83 2.53 -13.28
C TYR A 486 22.76 1.15 -13.94
N GLY A 487 23.45 0.96 -15.06
CA GLY A 487 23.63 -0.35 -15.71
C GLY A 487 24.28 -1.37 -14.76
N GLU A 488 25.38 -1.00 -14.11
CA GLU A 488 26.06 -1.86 -13.13
C GLU A 488 25.13 -2.26 -11.97
N GLY A 489 24.29 -1.33 -11.50
CA GLY A 489 23.28 -1.65 -10.48
C GLY A 489 22.23 -2.65 -10.98
N LEU A 490 21.85 -2.56 -12.25
CA LEU A 490 20.91 -3.48 -12.90
C LEU A 490 21.54 -4.85 -13.20
N ASP A 491 22.86 -4.96 -13.32
CA ASP A 491 23.54 -6.26 -13.41
C ASP A 491 23.36 -7.08 -12.11
N HIS A 492 23.21 -6.40 -10.97
CA HIS A 492 22.88 -7.02 -9.68
C HIS A 492 21.38 -7.20 -9.45
N ASP A 493 20.55 -6.29 -9.95
CA ASP A 493 19.10 -6.33 -9.82
C ASP A 493 18.37 -5.91 -11.11
N PRO A 494 18.22 -6.82 -12.10
CA PRO A 494 17.68 -6.47 -13.41
C PRO A 494 16.24 -5.95 -13.40
N GLN A 495 15.49 -6.28 -12.35
CA GLN A 495 14.07 -5.95 -12.20
C GLN A 495 13.83 -4.69 -11.33
N ASN A 496 14.88 -3.91 -11.05
CA ASN A 496 14.74 -2.71 -10.24
C ASN A 496 14.10 -1.56 -11.03
N ALA A 497 12.81 -1.32 -10.81
CA ALA A 497 12.05 -0.27 -11.49
C ALA A 497 12.67 1.13 -11.32
N THR A 498 13.22 1.42 -10.14
CA THR A 498 13.82 2.73 -9.85
C THR A 498 15.09 2.97 -10.67
N LEU A 499 16.00 1.98 -10.73
CA LEU A 499 17.21 2.09 -11.55
C LEU A 499 16.90 2.18 -13.05
N LEU A 500 15.91 1.41 -13.52
CA LEU A 500 15.43 1.49 -14.91
C LEU A 500 14.93 2.90 -15.24
N CYS A 501 14.12 3.50 -14.36
CA CYS A 501 13.63 4.86 -14.55
C CYS A 501 14.75 5.91 -14.54
N ASN A 502 15.75 5.76 -13.64
CA ASN A 502 16.91 6.67 -13.59
C ASN A 502 17.79 6.53 -14.85
N ARG A 503 17.98 5.31 -15.35
CA ARG A 503 18.70 5.04 -16.60
C ARG A 503 17.94 5.61 -17.81
N ALA A 504 16.62 5.48 -17.84
CA ALA A 504 15.76 6.09 -18.85
C ALA A 504 15.91 7.62 -18.87
N ALA A 505 16.00 8.26 -17.70
CA ALA A 505 16.26 9.70 -17.60
C ALA A 505 17.60 10.09 -18.26
N CYS A 506 18.66 9.31 -18.02
CA CYS A 506 19.96 9.53 -18.65
C CYS A 506 19.88 9.38 -20.18
N ARG A 507 19.24 8.31 -20.66
CA ARG A 507 19.08 8.02 -22.10
C ARG A 507 18.27 9.09 -22.80
N SER A 508 17.22 9.61 -22.15
CA SER A 508 16.43 10.75 -22.60
C SER A 508 17.31 12.00 -22.79
N LYS A 509 18.16 12.35 -21.81
CA LYS A 509 19.11 13.48 -21.94
C LYS A 509 20.17 13.26 -23.03
N LEU A 510 20.49 12.01 -23.36
CA LEU A 510 21.40 11.64 -24.45
C LEU A 510 20.73 11.57 -25.83
N GLY A 511 19.42 11.84 -25.93
CA GLY A 511 18.65 11.74 -27.18
C GLY A 511 18.37 10.31 -27.64
N GLN A 512 18.57 9.31 -26.77
CA GLN A 512 18.31 7.90 -27.05
C GLN A 512 16.88 7.53 -26.65
N TRP A 513 15.90 8.12 -27.32
CA TRP A 513 14.49 8.06 -26.93
C TRP A 513 13.91 6.64 -26.94
N GLU A 514 14.21 5.83 -27.96
CA GLU A 514 13.73 4.45 -28.06
C GLU A 514 14.23 3.60 -26.87
N LYS A 515 15.53 3.68 -26.58
CA LYS A 515 16.12 2.95 -25.46
C LYS A 515 15.61 3.44 -24.10
N ALA A 516 15.21 4.72 -24.00
CA ALA A 516 14.58 5.25 -22.80
C ALA A 516 13.16 4.70 -22.62
N ILE A 517 12.41 4.57 -23.72
CA ILE A 517 11.07 3.94 -23.73
C ILE A 517 11.17 2.47 -23.32
N ASP A 518 12.16 1.73 -23.81
CA ASP A 518 12.38 0.32 -23.42
C ASP A 518 12.61 0.17 -21.91
N ASP A 519 13.45 1.03 -21.32
CA ASP A 519 13.68 1.05 -19.88
C ASP A 519 12.41 1.43 -19.10
N CYS A 520 11.63 2.40 -19.60
CA CYS A 520 10.36 2.78 -18.96
C CYS A 520 9.32 1.65 -19.05
N ASN A 521 9.24 0.95 -20.17
CA ASN A 521 8.38 -0.23 -20.33
C ASN A 521 8.77 -1.32 -19.33
N ALA A 522 10.06 -1.61 -19.21
CA ALA A 522 10.55 -2.57 -18.23
C ALA A 522 10.20 -2.13 -16.79
N ALA A 523 10.34 -0.84 -16.45
CA ALA A 523 9.97 -0.33 -15.14
C ALA A 523 8.46 -0.44 -14.86
N LEU A 524 7.62 -0.11 -15.85
CA LEU A 524 6.15 -0.17 -15.72
C LEU A 524 5.61 -1.59 -15.69
N ASN A 525 6.29 -2.55 -16.32
CA ASN A 525 5.96 -3.97 -16.21
C ASN A 525 6.15 -4.49 -14.78
N MET A 526 7.11 -3.93 -14.04
CA MET A 526 7.36 -4.29 -12.63
C MET A 526 6.48 -3.50 -11.67
N ARG A 527 6.28 -2.21 -11.95
CA ARG A 527 5.49 -1.28 -11.13
C ARG A 527 4.53 -0.47 -12.01
N PRO A 528 3.32 -0.98 -12.28
CA PRO A 528 2.34 -0.29 -13.13
C PRO A 528 1.95 1.09 -12.60
N SER A 529 1.90 1.31 -11.29
CA SER A 529 1.61 2.62 -10.68
C SER A 529 2.77 3.62 -10.73
N TYR A 530 3.91 3.28 -11.36
CA TYR A 530 5.09 4.14 -11.29
C TYR A 530 5.00 5.40 -12.15
N SER A 531 4.49 6.47 -11.55
CA SER A 531 4.18 7.73 -12.24
C SER A 531 5.40 8.36 -12.93
N LYS A 532 6.58 8.36 -12.28
CA LYS A 532 7.82 8.92 -12.86
C LYS A 532 8.25 8.19 -14.14
N ALA A 533 8.14 6.85 -14.17
CA ALA A 533 8.46 6.08 -15.37
C ALA A 533 7.45 6.32 -16.50
N ARG A 534 6.15 6.40 -16.16
CA ARG A 534 5.10 6.71 -17.14
C ARG A 534 5.25 8.11 -17.74
N MET A 535 5.55 9.12 -16.93
CA MET A 535 5.82 10.49 -17.38
C MET A 535 6.99 10.53 -18.35
N ARG A 536 8.12 9.90 -18.00
CA ARG A 536 9.29 9.82 -18.89
C ARG A 536 8.99 9.10 -20.20
N ARG A 537 8.15 8.05 -20.17
CA ARG A 537 7.71 7.36 -21.39
C ARG A 537 6.86 8.28 -22.27
N ALA A 538 5.94 9.05 -21.67
CA ALA A 538 5.11 10.03 -22.37
C ALA A 538 5.98 11.10 -23.06
N ASP A 539 6.94 11.66 -22.34
CA ASP A 539 7.89 12.66 -22.87
C ASP A 539 8.69 12.10 -24.06
N CYS A 540 9.25 10.90 -23.92
CA CYS A 540 10.03 10.28 -24.99
C CYS A 540 9.16 9.96 -26.21
N ASN A 541 7.92 9.50 -26.01
CA ASN A 541 6.97 9.28 -27.11
C ASN A 541 6.58 10.59 -27.80
N ALA A 542 6.37 11.67 -27.05
CA ALA A 542 6.11 13.00 -27.62
C ALA A 542 7.30 13.51 -28.44
N LYS A 543 8.54 13.29 -28.00
CA LYS A 543 9.75 13.62 -28.78
C LYS A 543 9.90 12.82 -30.07
N LEU A 544 9.37 11.61 -30.11
CA LEU A 544 9.31 10.75 -31.31
C LEU A 544 8.03 10.97 -32.15
N GLU A 545 7.22 11.98 -31.82
CA GLU A 545 5.93 12.28 -32.47
C GLU A 545 4.92 11.13 -32.45
N ARG A 546 5.07 10.20 -31.49
CA ARG A 546 4.13 9.10 -31.23
C ARG A 546 3.02 9.60 -30.30
N TRP A 547 2.23 10.56 -30.78
CA TRP A 547 1.27 11.30 -29.96
C TRP A 547 0.17 10.44 -29.36
N GLU A 548 -0.23 9.36 -30.04
CA GLU A 548 -1.24 8.41 -29.53
C GLU A 548 -0.76 7.70 -28.26
N ALA A 549 0.47 7.19 -28.27
CA ALA A 549 1.09 6.55 -27.10
C ALA A 549 1.35 7.56 -25.98
N ALA A 550 1.82 8.76 -26.33
CA ALA A 550 2.02 9.84 -25.35
C ALA A 550 0.70 10.26 -24.69
N PHE A 551 -0.39 10.37 -25.46
CA PHE A 551 -1.71 10.71 -24.95
C PHE A 551 -2.21 9.67 -23.94
N GLN A 552 -2.10 8.38 -24.25
CA GLN A 552 -2.50 7.30 -23.33
C GLN A 552 -1.72 7.37 -22.00
N ASP A 553 -0.41 7.65 -22.07
CA ASP A 553 0.41 7.79 -20.86
C ASP A 553 0.02 9.01 -20.03
N TYR A 554 -0.21 10.17 -20.68
CA TYR A 554 -0.66 11.37 -19.99
C TYR A 554 -2.07 11.22 -19.40
N GLU A 555 -2.99 10.56 -20.10
CA GLU A 555 -4.34 10.29 -19.61
C GLU A 555 -4.29 9.43 -18.33
N ALA A 556 -3.50 8.35 -18.36
CA ALA A 556 -3.30 7.50 -17.18
C ALA A 556 -2.61 8.26 -16.03
N LEU A 557 -1.73 9.23 -16.32
CA LEU A 557 -1.11 10.08 -15.30
C LEU A 557 -2.10 11.07 -14.68
N VAL A 558 -2.99 11.70 -15.46
CA VAL A 558 -4.00 12.62 -14.93
C VAL A 558 -4.94 11.89 -13.96
N GLN A 559 -5.27 10.63 -14.25
CA GLN A 559 -6.06 9.80 -13.33
C GLN A 559 -5.33 9.52 -12.01
N GLN A 560 -4.00 9.40 -12.02
CA GLN A 560 -3.18 9.14 -10.83
C GLN A 560 -2.85 10.41 -10.05
N LEU A 561 -2.63 11.53 -10.74
CA LEU A 561 -2.17 12.80 -10.21
C LEU A 561 -3.13 13.93 -10.63
N PRO A 562 -4.34 13.97 -10.07
CA PRO A 562 -5.30 15.02 -10.39
C PRO A 562 -4.77 16.38 -9.92
N GLY A 563 -4.63 17.32 -10.85
CA GLY A 563 -4.18 18.68 -10.57
C GLY A 563 -2.70 18.97 -10.84
N ASP A 564 -1.94 17.99 -11.35
CA ASP A 564 -0.60 18.26 -11.88
C ASP A 564 -0.69 19.07 -13.19
N GLU A 565 -0.18 20.29 -13.16
CA GLU A 565 -0.22 21.22 -14.29
C GLU A 565 0.66 20.76 -15.45
N GLU A 566 1.78 20.09 -15.18
CA GLU A 566 2.71 19.64 -16.20
C GLU A 566 2.10 18.48 -16.99
N VAL A 567 1.53 17.51 -16.29
CA VAL A 567 0.81 16.39 -16.90
C VAL A 567 -0.40 16.89 -17.71
N SER A 568 -1.15 17.85 -17.15
CA SER A 568 -2.32 18.43 -17.83
C SER A 568 -1.94 19.19 -19.11
N LYS A 569 -0.82 19.93 -19.07
CA LYS A 569 -0.26 20.60 -20.25
C LYS A 569 0.22 19.59 -21.29
N GLY A 570 0.93 18.55 -20.88
CA GLY A 570 1.40 17.47 -21.75
C GLY A 570 0.24 16.75 -22.45
N LEU A 571 -0.85 16.48 -21.73
CA LEU A 571 -2.07 15.90 -22.30
C LEU A 571 -2.70 16.81 -23.36
N MET A 572 -2.85 18.10 -23.05
CA MET A 572 -3.40 19.09 -23.99
C MET A 572 -2.54 19.23 -25.25
N GLU A 573 -1.21 19.26 -25.10
CA GLU A 573 -0.29 19.31 -26.22
C GLU A 573 -0.42 18.06 -27.09
N ALA A 574 -0.41 16.86 -26.48
CA ALA A 574 -0.57 15.61 -27.19
C ALA A 574 -1.91 15.54 -27.93
N GLN A 575 -3.00 16.02 -27.31
CA GLN A 575 -4.32 16.07 -27.93
C GLN A 575 -4.36 17.03 -29.13
N GLN A 576 -3.80 18.23 -29.02
CA GLN A 576 -3.73 19.19 -30.13
C GLN A 576 -2.92 18.63 -31.30
N LYS A 577 -1.77 18.01 -31.02
CA LYS A 577 -0.92 17.40 -32.05
C LYS A 577 -1.60 16.22 -32.73
N LEU A 578 -2.35 15.43 -31.98
CA LEU A 578 -3.13 14.32 -32.53
C LEU A 578 -4.26 14.79 -33.45
N LYS A 579 -4.99 15.86 -33.07
CA LYS A 579 -6.01 16.50 -33.93
C LYS A 579 -5.40 17.02 -35.23
N LYS A 580 -4.23 17.66 -35.14
CA LYS A 580 -3.46 18.10 -36.32
C LYS A 580 -3.10 16.95 -37.25
N GLN A 581 -2.60 15.84 -36.71
CA GLN A 581 -2.25 14.65 -37.50
C GLN A 581 -3.47 14.00 -38.16
N ARG A 582 -4.64 14.06 -37.52
CA ARG A 582 -5.91 13.55 -38.06
C ARG A 582 -6.55 14.47 -39.10
N GLY A 583 -5.99 15.66 -39.33
CA GLY A 583 -6.52 16.64 -40.28
C GLY A 583 -7.82 17.31 -39.81
N GLU A 584 -8.16 17.17 -38.52
CA GLU A 584 -9.35 17.79 -37.91
C GLU A 584 -9.20 19.32 -37.78
N ASP A 585 -7.97 19.84 -37.91
CA ASP A 585 -7.63 21.27 -37.83
C ASP A 585 -7.93 22.08 -39.11
N THR A 586 -8.67 21.55 -40.09
CA THR A 586 -9.00 22.29 -41.33
C THR A 586 -10.49 22.51 -41.60
N ARG A 587 -11.40 22.14 -40.70
CA ARG A 587 -12.85 22.36 -40.96
C ARG A 587 -13.62 23.14 -39.90
N ASP A 588 -13.15 23.25 -38.65
CA ASP A 588 -14.05 23.73 -37.59
C ASP A 588 -13.72 25.10 -36.98
N ASP A 589 -12.65 25.80 -37.39
CA ASP A 589 -12.31 27.12 -36.81
C ASP A 589 -12.24 28.29 -37.81
N LYS A 590 -12.60 28.08 -39.09
CA LYS A 590 -12.62 29.15 -40.11
C LYS A 590 -13.75 29.08 -41.15
N SER A 591 -14.92 28.55 -40.80
CA SER A 591 -16.14 28.87 -41.55
C SER A 591 -16.91 29.93 -40.75
N GLY A 592 -17.02 31.13 -41.29
CA GLY A 592 -17.90 32.18 -40.77
C GLY A 592 -19.39 31.83 -40.97
N ALA A 593 -19.78 30.63 -40.56
CA ALA A 593 -21.16 30.21 -40.42
C ALA A 593 -21.39 30.09 -38.91
N ASN A 594 -22.30 30.89 -38.35
CA ASN A 594 -22.73 30.81 -36.95
C ASN A 594 -23.55 29.54 -36.68
N LEU A 595 -23.13 28.40 -37.22
CA LEU A 595 -23.82 27.11 -37.13
C LEU A 595 -22.99 26.18 -36.25
N VAL A 596 -23.41 26.03 -34.99
CA VAL A 596 -22.72 25.23 -33.98
C VAL A 596 -23.34 23.84 -33.89
N ASN A 597 -22.53 22.79 -34.05
CA ASN A 597 -22.97 21.42 -33.82
C ASN A 597 -22.99 21.10 -32.32
N ILE A 598 -24.15 20.75 -31.79
CA ILE A 598 -24.33 20.45 -30.37
C ILE A 598 -24.42 18.94 -30.17
N THR A 599 -23.53 18.39 -29.34
CA THR A 599 -23.46 16.94 -29.04
C THR A 599 -23.84 16.61 -27.61
N ARG A 600 -23.88 17.61 -26.70
CA ARG A 600 -24.19 17.42 -25.28
C ARG A 600 -25.33 18.32 -24.82
N LYS A 601 -26.18 17.80 -23.93
CA LYS A 601 -27.33 18.53 -23.35
C LYS A 601 -26.93 19.80 -22.60
N ASP A 602 -25.80 19.78 -21.89
CA ASP A 602 -25.33 20.96 -21.13
C ASP A 602 -24.89 22.11 -22.05
N GLN A 603 -24.33 21.78 -23.22
CA GLN A 603 -23.97 22.78 -24.24
C GLN A 603 -25.23 23.43 -24.82
N LEU A 604 -26.26 22.63 -25.17
CA LEU A 604 -27.54 23.16 -25.63
C LEU A 604 -28.13 24.15 -24.62
N LYS A 605 -28.18 23.75 -23.35
CA LYS A 605 -28.72 24.59 -22.26
C LYS A 605 -27.99 25.93 -22.14
N GLN A 606 -26.67 25.93 -22.30
CA GLN A 606 -25.88 27.15 -22.25
C GLN A 606 -26.24 28.12 -23.38
N TYR A 607 -26.41 27.62 -24.61
CA TYR A 607 -26.77 28.48 -25.75
C TYR A 607 -28.22 28.98 -25.66
N ILE A 608 -29.19 28.13 -25.34
CA ILE A 608 -30.59 28.56 -25.25
C ILE A 608 -30.83 29.53 -24.08
N SER A 609 -30.05 29.41 -23.00
CA SER A 609 -30.13 30.29 -21.82
C SER A 609 -29.37 31.60 -22.01
N SER A 610 -28.65 31.78 -23.12
CA SER A 610 -27.96 33.03 -23.42
C SER A 610 -28.96 34.13 -23.80
N PRO A 611 -28.71 35.39 -23.40
CA PRO A 611 -29.54 36.52 -23.82
C PRO A 611 -29.41 36.73 -25.33
N GLY A 612 -30.53 36.82 -26.04
CA GLY A 612 -30.58 36.87 -27.50
C GLY A 612 -31.51 35.82 -28.10
N VAL A 613 -31.40 35.63 -29.42
CA VAL A 613 -32.19 34.66 -30.18
C VAL A 613 -31.30 33.49 -30.57
N SER A 614 -31.75 32.27 -30.28
CA SER A 614 -31.08 31.03 -30.67
C SER A 614 -32.04 30.14 -31.44
N VAL A 615 -31.64 29.64 -32.59
CA VAL A 615 -32.42 28.72 -33.42
C VAL A 615 -31.76 27.36 -33.39
N ALA A 616 -32.45 26.35 -32.87
CA ALA A 616 -31.99 24.97 -32.86
C ALA A 616 -32.71 24.17 -33.94
N LEU A 617 -31.97 23.68 -34.93
CA LEU A 617 -32.45 22.70 -35.90
C LEU A 617 -32.26 21.30 -35.31
N ILE A 618 -33.37 20.59 -35.13
CA ILE A 618 -33.44 19.24 -34.59
C ILE A 618 -33.79 18.30 -35.73
N PHE A 619 -33.03 17.22 -35.90
CA PHE A 619 -33.31 16.19 -36.91
C PHE A 619 -32.74 14.84 -36.46
N ASN A 620 -33.23 13.78 -37.09
CA ASN A 620 -32.81 12.40 -36.84
C ASN A 620 -32.12 11.85 -38.10
N HIS A 621 -30.80 11.71 -38.07
CA HIS A 621 -29.97 11.32 -39.22
C HIS A 621 -30.02 12.28 -40.44
N VAL A 622 -28.87 12.41 -41.12
CA VAL A 622 -28.68 13.36 -42.24
C VAL A 622 -29.61 13.11 -43.44
N SER A 623 -30.17 11.90 -43.58
CA SER A 623 -31.05 11.51 -44.69
C SER A 623 -32.50 11.99 -44.59
N GLU A 624 -32.96 12.39 -43.39
CA GLU A 624 -34.35 12.81 -43.17
C GLU A 624 -34.55 14.32 -43.36
N LEU A 625 -33.46 15.06 -43.54
CA LEU A 625 -33.53 16.50 -43.73
C LEU A 625 -33.77 16.84 -45.22
N PRO A 626 -34.74 17.72 -45.54
CA PRO A 626 -34.97 18.14 -46.93
C PRO A 626 -33.70 18.73 -47.55
N ARG A 627 -33.39 18.38 -48.82
CA ARG A 627 -32.16 18.79 -49.51
C ARG A 627 -31.89 20.31 -49.51
N GLN A 628 -32.94 21.12 -49.32
CA GLN A 628 -32.88 22.58 -49.36
C GLN A 628 -32.71 23.23 -47.96
N THR A 629 -32.95 22.49 -46.88
CA THR A 629 -32.97 23.05 -45.51
C THR A 629 -31.58 23.47 -45.02
N MET A 630 -30.54 22.63 -45.17
CA MET A 630 -29.18 23.01 -44.74
C MET A 630 -28.59 24.18 -45.51
N PRO A 631 -28.64 24.22 -46.86
CA PRO A 631 -28.17 25.38 -47.60
C PRO A 631 -28.90 26.67 -47.22
N PHE A 632 -30.18 26.57 -46.88
CA PHE A 632 -30.98 27.71 -46.43
C PHE A 632 -30.59 28.20 -45.03
N VAL A 633 -30.41 27.29 -44.07
CA VAL A 633 -29.95 27.62 -42.71
C VAL A 633 -28.56 28.26 -42.75
N GLU A 634 -27.65 27.72 -43.57
CA GLU A 634 -26.33 28.30 -43.77
C GLU A 634 -26.42 29.72 -44.38
N LYS A 635 -27.34 29.94 -45.32
CA LYS A 635 -27.58 31.27 -45.90
C LYS A 635 -28.14 32.25 -44.86
N ILE A 636 -29.18 31.87 -44.12
CA ILE A 636 -29.79 32.72 -43.08
C ILE A 636 -28.81 32.99 -41.93
N SER A 637 -27.97 32.03 -41.55
CA SER A 637 -26.95 32.24 -40.51
C SER A 637 -25.97 33.36 -40.84
N LYS A 638 -25.76 33.62 -42.13
CA LYS A 638 -24.95 34.75 -42.62
C LYS A 638 -25.75 36.05 -42.68
N GLU A 639 -27.05 35.99 -42.99
CA GLU A 639 -27.94 37.15 -42.99
C GLU A 639 -28.18 37.71 -41.57
N TYR A 640 -28.21 36.84 -40.54
CA TYR A 640 -28.45 37.20 -39.14
C TYR A 640 -27.30 36.81 -38.22
N PRO A 641 -26.16 37.53 -38.24
CA PRO A 641 -24.98 37.17 -37.46
C PRO A 641 -25.14 37.34 -35.94
N LYS A 642 -26.23 37.97 -35.48
CA LYS A 642 -26.57 38.13 -34.05
C LYS A 642 -27.40 36.98 -33.49
N VAL A 643 -27.82 36.04 -34.33
CA VAL A 643 -28.62 34.87 -33.96
C VAL A 643 -27.71 33.64 -33.91
N ASN A 644 -27.83 32.85 -32.85
CA ASN A 644 -27.08 31.60 -32.72
C ASN A 644 -27.82 30.49 -33.46
N PHE A 645 -27.23 29.88 -34.48
CA PHE A 645 -27.80 28.70 -35.13
C PHE A 645 -27.14 27.44 -34.58
N LEU A 646 -27.95 26.51 -34.09
CA LEU A 646 -27.53 25.27 -33.45
C LEU A 646 -28.03 24.10 -34.29
N LYS A 647 -27.16 23.10 -34.49
CA LYS A 647 -27.48 21.88 -35.20
C LYS A 647 -27.45 20.69 -34.24
N LEU A 648 -28.57 19.97 -34.12
CA LEU A 648 -28.73 18.85 -33.22
C LEU A 648 -29.13 17.59 -33.99
N ASP A 649 -28.24 16.59 -34.00
CA ASP A 649 -28.55 15.24 -34.49
C ASP A 649 -28.97 14.37 -33.30
N VAL A 650 -30.28 14.13 -33.20
CA VAL A 650 -30.89 13.36 -32.11
C VAL A 650 -30.65 11.86 -32.29
N GLY A 651 -30.45 11.39 -33.52
CA GLY A 651 -30.16 9.98 -33.82
C GLY A 651 -28.81 9.52 -33.25
N GLN A 652 -27.81 10.41 -33.24
CA GLN A 652 -26.51 10.13 -32.64
C GLN A 652 -26.48 10.35 -31.12
N ASN A 653 -27.45 11.08 -30.55
CA ASN A 653 -27.42 11.52 -29.15
C ASN A 653 -28.77 11.27 -28.45
N PRO A 654 -28.97 10.08 -27.84
CA PRO A 654 -30.24 9.69 -27.20
C PRO A 654 -30.70 10.62 -26.07
N SER A 655 -29.77 11.35 -25.44
CA SER A 655 -30.05 12.31 -24.37
C SER A 655 -30.78 13.58 -24.82
N LEU A 656 -30.84 13.83 -26.13
CA LEU A 656 -31.48 15.01 -26.73
C LEU A 656 -32.88 14.69 -27.30
N LYS A 657 -33.35 13.44 -27.20
CA LYS A 657 -34.68 13.00 -27.68
C LYS A 657 -35.85 13.72 -27.04
N GLU A 658 -35.67 14.28 -25.84
CA GLU A 658 -36.71 15.07 -25.17
C GLU A 658 -37.09 16.36 -25.92
N TYR A 659 -36.26 16.81 -26.88
CA TYR A 659 -36.48 18.02 -27.67
C TYR A 659 -37.11 17.75 -29.05
N GLY A 660 -37.34 16.49 -29.43
CA GLY A 660 -37.98 16.08 -30.68
C GLY A 660 -37.64 14.63 -31.06
N ASP A 661 -38.63 13.85 -31.50
CA ASP A 661 -38.49 12.39 -31.70
C ASP A 661 -38.98 11.88 -33.08
N SER A 662 -39.38 12.75 -34.01
CA SER A 662 -39.94 12.29 -35.31
C SER A 662 -39.57 13.16 -36.52
N ASP A 663 -40.10 14.38 -36.65
CA ASP A 663 -39.87 15.20 -37.84
C ASP A 663 -38.83 16.33 -37.59
N PRO A 664 -38.08 16.76 -38.62
CA PRO A 664 -37.12 17.84 -38.45
C PRO A 664 -37.84 19.16 -38.16
N VAL A 665 -37.43 19.84 -37.09
CA VAL A 665 -38.05 21.08 -36.61
C VAL A 665 -37.02 22.13 -36.22
N PHE A 666 -37.40 23.41 -36.38
CA PHE A 666 -36.68 24.56 -35.85
C PHE A 666 -37.32 25.01 -34.54
N LEU A 667 -36.56 24.97 -33.46
CA LEU A 667 -36.94 25.57 -32.18
C LEU A 667 -36.26 26.93 -32.03
N VAL A 668 -37.06 27.99 -31.98
CA VAL A 668 -36.60 29.36 -31.77
C VAL A 668 -36.73 29.72 -30.30
N TYR A 669 -35.60 30.04 -29.67
CA TYR A 669 -35.50 30.49 -28.29
C TYR A 669 -35.19 31.99 -28.23
N LYS A 670 -35.85 32.73 -27.34
CA LYS A 670 -35.59 34.14 -27.06
C LYS A 670 -35.40 34.32 -25.56
N ASN A 671 -34.22 34.80 -25.14
CA ASN A 671 -33.87 35.09 -23.74
C ASN A 671 -34.17 33.92 -22.77
N GLY A 672 -33.81 32.68 -23.14
CA GLY A 672 -34.02 31.51 -22.30
C GLY A 672 -35.38 30.83 -22.42
N GLY A 673 -36.39 31.47 -23.04
CA GLY A 673 -37.71 30.90 -23.28
C GLY A 673 -37.86 30.37 -24.70
N MET A 674 -38.58 29.26 -24.88
CA MET A 674 -38.99 28.81 -26.21
C MET A 674 -40.06 29.75 -26.75
N ALA A 675 -39.77 30.41 -27.87
CA ALA A 675 -40.64 31.41 -28.47
C ALA A 675 -41.52 30.82 -29.56
N LYS A 676 -40.98 29.92 -30.39
CA LYS A 676 -41.72 29.32 -31.51
C LYS A 676 -41.10 27.99 -31.96
N GLU A 677 -41.95 27.09 -32.43
CA GLU A 677 -41.58 25.83 -33.10
C GLU A 677 -42.08 25.93 -34.55
N ILE A 678 -41.20 25.62 -35.51
CA ILE A 678 -41.45 25.77 -36.94
C ILE A 678 -41.01 24.48 -37.64
N ASP A 679 -41.83 23.97 -38.54
CA ASP A 679 -41.49 22.79 -39.36
C ASP A 679 -40.27 23.09 -40.25
N ALA A 680 -39.33 22.16 -40.36
CA ALA A 680 -38.13 22.36 -41.20
C ALA A 680 -38.41 22.41 -42.71
N LEU A 681 -39.66 22.15 -43.14
CA LEU A 681 -40.16 22.36 -44.49
C LEU A 681 -40.59 23.82 -44.75
N ASP A 682 -40.98 24.57 -43.72
CA ASP A 682 -41.48 25.95 -43.87
C ASP A 682 -40.38 27.00 -43.64
N LEU A 683 -39.50 27.09 -44.64
CA LEU A 683 -38.31 27.94 -44.62
C LEU A 683 -38.65 29.45 -44.61
N GLU A 684 -39.77 29.85 -45.21
CA GLU A 684 -40.22 31.26 -45.24
C GLU A 684 -40.80 31.70 -43.89
N GLU A 685 -41.47 30.79 -43.16
CA GLU A 685 -41.92 31.05 -41.79
C GLU A 685 -40.74 31.28 -40.83
N LEU A 686 -39.66 30.49 -40.95
CA LEU A 686 -38.44 30.70 -40.17
C LEU A 686 -37.85 32.09 -40.42
N ARG A 687 -37.77 32.51 -41.69
CA ARG A 687 -37.23 33.81 -42.06
C ARG A 687 -38.10 34.97 -41.54
N SER A 688 -39.41 34.84 -41.65
CA SER A 688 -40.38 35.83 -41.16
C SER A 688 -40.31 35.96 -39.64
N SER A 689 -40.22 34.83 -38.93
CA SER A 689 -40.08 34.80 -37.47
C SER A 689 -38.76 35.45 -37.04
N LEU A 690 -37.66 35.20 -37.76
CA LEU A 690 -36.39 35.86 -37.48
C LEU A 690 -36.42 37.37 -37.71
N MET A 691 -37.16 37.87 -38.71
CA MET A 691 -37.38 39.31 -38.89
C MET A 691 -38.12 39.93 -37.70
N GLU A 692 -39.14 39.25 -37.19
CA GLU A 692 -39.90 39.70 -36.02
C GLU A 692 -39.06 39.66 -34.72
N PHE A 693 -38.21 38.66 -34.56
CA PHE A 693 -37.40 38.51 -33.34
C PHE A 693 -36.08 39.28 -33.37
N SER A 694 -35.62 39.71 -34.55
CA SER A 694 -34.38 40.50 -34.74
C SER A 694 -34.60 42.01 -34.93
N SER A 695 -35.86 42.45 -35.04
CA SER A 695 -36.27 43.85 -34.89
C SER A 695 -36.34 44.26 -33.41
#